data_AF-A0A954VX99-F1
#
_entry.id   AF-A0A954VX99-F1
#
_cell.length_a   1.000
_cell.length_b   1.000
_cell.length_c   1.000
_cell.angle_alpha   90.00
_cell.angle_beta   90.00
_cell.angle_gamma   90.00
#
_symmetry.space_group_name_H-M   'P 1'
#
loop_
_entity.id
_entity.type
_entity.pdbx_description
1 polymer ?
#
loop_
_entity_poly.entity_id
_entity_poly.type
_entity_poly.pdbx_seq_one_letter_code
_entity_poly.pdbx_strand_id
1 'polypeptide(L)'
;MRHLRTGENVRQVLESLQQYLRTNRTTRQSGPHRLRCEALEDRCLLTVDLTSFEWQSNALPSSLEERSPDRIEDIGFDEKRLYYGHQTIEMVWEPLHEQALEDHNHNDSLQPRSSQLESALAAIPGLPLLHSLPDAAAKVFLDFDSNFEPSWGGNSNVYTPPYDIDGDPDSFSDQELRNIREIWQRVAEDYAPFNIDVTTEDPTNSKTVLRQAISADDNRIRTYYFRHAFEVDNTSQVSQLTVQLLRDDGAAVYLNGQEVVRDNLPANAGFDTLANGTASGSAESRFFSFSISPDLLVDGTNVLAVEVHQASDTSSDVGFDLRMVGTVAGQANSELVAAESEWRYLDDGSNQGTAWREADFNDANWPLGESKFGYGDAPGTVHVAIGGSSNDWFGGGAGGVAFVGTFGMSRREVVYVFAESVGNSTQSIAEASSHEAGHAFGLAHQSLFDSDTGEELEDYHPGEGNWAPIMGVSYGKALSTWHLGPTNSVNSRQDDMRIIGSSGNGFGFRDDDFGNTSNSAAELVDAVHRIQVDGLIERNNDVDAFTFELDPSQSGISVRLDVAEVGNNLDAVLELQDATGQPIMSDAPSTSFGAKLETALPPGRYTLLVKPENEYGRVGQYRLTGSVDAPTQTAIEFGPSVIPGSLAYHSGPLLGAINYPSDTDDYRLPIAAGQFLAAVLTPLDAAASLQIEMVETGQKVAAVRAGQAIRLPSFRTDGAPLTLRISGDRATDYQLQLALNSEIEFPGTTDQHSLVIDAAFADGLSNKRTVVGSANGPFDAAETLVSSGAAWKYSDAGTNLGTGWRSTNY
;
A
#
# COMPACT_ATOMS: atom_id res chain seq x y z
N MET A 1 -35.53 -34.14 -10.27
CA MET A 1 -35.03 -32.76 -10.31
C MET A 1 -36.07 -31.76 -9.77
N ARG A 2 -37.24 -31.51 -10.39
CA ARG A 2 -38.26 -30.60 -9.80
C ARG A 2 -38.96 -31.11 -8.52
N HIS A 3 -39.01 -32.43 -8.29
CA HIS A 3 -39.63 -33.06 -7.11
C HIS A 3 -38.70 -33.28 -5.90
N LEU A 4 -37.41 -32.96 -6.02
CA LEU A 4 -36.41 -33.14 -4.94
C LEU A 4 -36.19 -31.87 -4.10
N ARG A 5 -36.91 -30.78 -4.40
CA ARG A 5 -36.94 -29.54 -3.59
C ARG A 5 -38.08 -29.52 -2.54
N THR A 6 -38.86 -30.60 -2.39
CA THR A 6 -40.05 -30.61 -1.51
C THR A 6 -40.07 -31.74 -0.47
N GLY A 7 -38.93 -32.41 -0.20
CA GLY A 7 -38.81 -33.36 0.92
C GLY A 7 -39.62 -34.66 0.80
N GLU A 8 -39.98 -35.12 -0.40
CA GLU A 8 -40.63 -36.43 -0.59
C GLU A 8 -39.61 -37.59 -0.70
N ASN A 9 -40.03 -38.75 -0.20
CA ASN A 9 -39.23 -39.95 0.10
C ASN A 9 -38.52 -40.54 -1.16
N VAL A 10 -37.27 -40.99 -1.03
CA VAL A 10 -36.43 -41.59 -2.10
C VAL A 10 -37.17 -42.71 -2.88
N ARG A 11 -38.12 -43.38 -2.21
CA ARG A 11 -39.00 -44.40 -2.82
C ARG A 11 -39.93 -43.84 -3.90
N GLN A 12 -40.50 -42.64 -3.73
CA GLN A 12 -41.33 -41.96 -4.75
C GLN A 12 -40.49 -41.50 -5.94
N VAL A 13 -39.22 -41.13 -5.70
CA VAL A 13 -38.27 -40.76 -6.76
C VAL A 13 -37.89 -41.98 -7.60
N LEU A 14 -37.63 -43.13 -6.95
CA LEU A 14 -37.42 -44.42 -7.62
C LEU A 14 -38.65 -44.90 -8.39
N GLU A 15 -39.85 -44.74 -7.83
CA GLU A 15 -41.10 -45.06 -8.52
C GLU A 15 -41.35 -44.13 -9.71
N SER A 16 -41.04 -42.84 -9.59
CA SER A 16 -41.13 -41.86 -10.67
C SER A 16 -40.09 -42.09 -11.78
N LEU A 17 -38.87 -42.49 -11.43
CA LEU A 17 -37.81 -42.83 -12.39
C LEU A 17 -38.14 -44.14 -13.11
N GLN A 18 -38.64 -45.15 -12.39
CA GLN A 18 -39.18 -46.38 -12.99
C GLN A 18 -40.40 -46.09 -13.86
N GLN A 19 -41.27 -45.15 -13.47
CA GLN A 19 -42.43 -44.75 -14.25
C GLN A 19 -42.02 -44.00 -15.52
N TYR A 20 -41.03 -43.11 -15.45
CA TYR A 20 -40.42 -42.40 -16.59
C TYR A 20 -39.76 -43.38 -17.58
N LEU A 21 -39.00 -44.35 -17.09
CA LEU A 21 -38.41 -45.42 -17.91
C LEU A 21 -39.46 -46.38 -18.50
N ARG A 22 -40.63 -46.52 -17.84
CA ARG A 22 -41.79 -47.26 -18.39
C ARG A 22 -42.57 -46.45 -19.43
N THR A 23 -42.69 -45.12 -19.28
CA THR A 23 -43.46 -44.25 -20.20
C THR A 23 -42.68 -43.86 -21.45
N ASN A 24 -41.35 -43.73 -21.38
CA ASN A 24 -40.48 -43.42 -22.53
C ASN A 24 -39.99 -44.66 -23.31
N ARG A 25 -40.78 -45.74 -23.32
CA ARG A 25 -40.54 -46.89 -24.18
C ARG A 25 -40.96 -46.60 -25.62
N THR A 26 -39.99 -46.30 -26.47
CA THR A 26 -40.04 -46.61 -27.92
C THR A 26 -38.78 -47.40 -28.23
N THR A 27 -38.73 -48.71 -28.51
CA THR A 27 -39.74 -49.69 -28.95
C THR A 27 -39.28 -51.14 -28.61
N ARG A 28 -40.17 -51.92 -27.98
CA ARG A 28 -40.29 -53.40 -27.78
C ARG A 28 -39.14 -54.27 -27.21
N GLN A 29 -39.34 -54.66 -25.93
CA GLN A 29 -39.10 -55.97 -25.23
C GLN A 29 -37.71 -56.63 -25.29
N SER A 30 -37.13 -57.25 -24.25
CA SER A 30 -37.25 -57.26 -22.77
C SER A 30 -36.16 -58.23 -22.26
N GLY A 31 -35.33 -57.82 -21.31
CA GLY A 31 -34.42 -58.69 -20.54
C GLY A 31 -33.89 -57.94 -19.30
N PRO A 32 -33.77 -58.56 -18.11
CA PRO A 32 -33.61 -57.84 -16.85
C PRO A 32 -32.15 -57.52 -16.52
N HIS A 33 -31.85 -56.25 -16.26
CA HIS A 33 -30.57 -55.78 -15.72
C HIS A 33 -30.55 -55.98 -14.20
N ARG A 34 -29.49 -56.60 -13.64
CA ARG A 34 -29.28 -56.70 -12.19
C ARG A 34 -28.45 -55.53 -11.71
N LEU A 35 -29.05 -54.63 -10.93
CA LEU A 35 -28.36 -53.63 -10.12
C LEU A 35 -28.06 -54.25 -8.75
N ARG A 36 -26.81 -54.13 -8.29
CA ARG A 36 -26.45 -54.47 -6.90
C ARG A 36 -25.93 -53.21 -6.23
N CYS A 37 -26.44 -52.95 -5.04
CA CYS A 37 -26.03 -51.84 -4.18
C CYS A 37 -25.58 -52.49 -2.86
N GLU A 38 -24.29 -52.35 -2.53
CA GLU A 38 -23.76 -52.74 -1.22
C GLU A 38 -23.51 -51.45 -0.44
N ALA A 39 -24.14 -51.35 0.73
CA ALA A 39 -23.95 -50.24 1.66
C ALA A 39 -22.73 -50.55 2.55
N LEU A 40 -21.79 -49.62 2.61
CA LEU A 40 -20.78 -49.56 3.68
C LEU A 40 -21.11 -48.34 4.55
N GLU A 41 -20.70 -48.37 5.81
CA GLU A 41 -21.20 -47.49 6.87
C GLU A 41 -21.14 -45.98 6.54
N ASP A 42 -20.25 -45.57 5.62
CA ASP A 42 -20.09 -44.20 5.19
C ASP A 42 -20.05 -43.98 3.65
N ARG A 43 -20.34 -44.97 2.80
CA ARG A 43 -20.42 -44.78 1.32
C ARG A 43 -21.39 -45.75 0.63
N CYS A 44 -21.89 -45.37 -0.55
CA CYS A 44 -22.72 -46.22 -1.42
C CYS A 44 -21.95 -46.61 -2.70
N LEU A 45 -21.69 -47.91 -2.92
CA LEU A 45 -21.07 -48.41 -4.16
C LEU A 45 -22.16 -48.93 -5.12
N LEU A 46 -22.20 -48.38 -6.33
CA LEU A 46 -23.08 -48.84 -7.41
C LEU A 46 -22.26 -49.55 -8.48
N THR A 47 -22.39 -50.87 -8.59
CA THR A 47 -21.73 -51.65 -9.66
C THR A 47 -22.74 -52.06 -10.73
N VAL A 48 -22.42 -51.77 -12.00
CA VAL A 48 -23.17 -52.25 -13.16
C VAL A 48 -22.31 -53.26 -13.92
N ASP A 49 -22.74 -54.52 -13.95
CA ASP A 49 -22.05 -55.59 -14.66
C ASP A 49 -22.38 -55.57 -16.16
N LEU A 50 -21.37 -55.53 -17.02
CA LEU A 50 -21.51 -55.51 -18.49
C LEU A 50 -20.86 -56.72 -19.19
N THR A 51 -20.59 -57.84 -18.48
CA THR A 51 -19.91 -59.04 -19.02
C THR A 51 -20.66 -59.82 -20.12
N SER A 52 -21.62 -59.25 -20.85
CA SER A 52 -22.39 -60.00 -21.86
C SER A 52 -22.50 -59.33 -23.23
N PHE A 53 -21.46 -58.67 -23.74
CA PHE A 53 -21.37 -58.30 -25.16
C PHE A 53 -19.91 -58.25 -25.67
N GLU A 54 -19.47 -59.26 -26.43
CA GLU A 54 -18.30 -59.17 -27.33
C GLU A 54 -18.79 -58.88 -28.76
N TRP A 55 -18.00 -58.18 -29.60
CA TRP A 55 -17.64 -58.62 -30.96
C TRP A 55 -16.52 -57.76 -31.60
N GLN A 56 -15.69 -58.43 -32.43
CA GLN A 56 -14.39 -58.02 -33.00
C GLN A 56 -14.43 -57.13 -34.28
N SER A 57 -13.43 -56.23 -34.37
CA SER A 57 -12.61 -55.75 -35.52
C SER A 57 -13.21 -55.41 -36.90
N ASN A 58 -12.96 -54.18 -37.39
CA ASN A 58 -12.03 -53.83 -38.52
C ASN A 58 -12.41 -52.52 -39.26
N ALA A 59 -11.35 -51.80 -39.67
CA ALA A 59 -11.24 -50.79 -40.74
C ALA A 59 -11.64 -49.31 -40.45
N LEU A 60 -10.62 -48.47 -40.24
CA LEU A 60 -10.62 -47.04 -40.60
C LEU A 60 -9.85 -46.87 -41.92
N PRO A 61 -10.38 -46.14 -42.93
CA PRO A 61 -9.57 -45.62 -44.02
C PRO A 61 -8.99 -44.23 -43.70
N SER A 62 -7.74 -44.07 -44.07
CA SER A 62 -6.91 -42.86 -44.08
C SER A 62 -7.38 -41.80 -45.09
N SER A 63 -7.72 -40.59 -44.64
CA SER A 63 -7.47 -39.29 -45.32
C SER A 63 -8.27 -38.15 -44.67
N LEU A 64 -7.60 -37.24 -43.96
CA LEU A 64 -7.69 -35.78 -44.11
C LEU A 64 -6.69 -35.11 -43.16
N GLU A 65 -5.91 -34.20 -43.74
CA GLU A 65 -4.64 -33.65 -43.26
C GLU A 65 -4.75 -32.55 -42.20
N GLU A 66 -3.70 -32.51 -41.36
CA GLU A 66 -2.94 -31.38 -40.80
C GLU A 66 -3.44 -29.93 -40.95
N ARG A 67 -3.49 -29.21 -39.81
CA ARG A 67 -2.85 -27.88 -39.60
C ARG A 67 -2.79 -27.52 -38.11
N SER A 68 -1.58 -27.27 -37.59
CA SER A 68 -1.31 -26.57 -36.31
C SER A 68 -1.40 -25.03 -36.51
N PRO A 69 -1.49 -24.16 -35.46
CA PRO A 69 -0.46 -23.98 -34.42
C PRO A 69 -0.97 -23.71 -32.98
N ASP A 70 -0.03 -23.52 -32.05
CA ASP A 70 -0.17 -23.37 -30.59
C ASP A 70 -1.10 -22.26 -30.06
N ARG A 71 -1.63 -22.54 -28.84
CA ARG A 71 -2.17 -21.69 -27.76
C ARG A 71 -3.44 -20.84 -28.03
N ILE A 72 -4.55 -21.24 -27.39
CA ILE A 72 -5.65 -20.35 -26.94
C ILE A 72 -5.89 -20.69 -25.46
N GLU A 73 -5.55 -19.74 -24.59
CA GLU A 73 -6.10 -19.61 -23.24
C GLU A 73 -7.51 -18.99 -23.35
N ASP A 74 -8.43 -19.55 -22.55
CA ASP A 74 -9.77 -19.14 -22.17
C ASP A 74 -10.81 -18.68 -23.19
N ILE A 75 -11.92 -19.46 -23.30
CA ILE A 75 -13.33 -18.99 -23.23
C ILE A 75 -14.27 -20.12 -22.73
N GLY A 76 -14.93 -19.92 -21.57
CA GLY A 76 -16.37 -20.18 -21.35
C GLY A 76 -16.94 -21.59 -21.01
N PHE A 77 -17.53 -21.65 -19.80
CA PHE A 77 -18.74 -22.38 -19.33
C PHE A 77 -18.85 -23.92 -19.29
N ASP A 78 -19.15 -24.38 -18.06
CA ASP A 78 -20.03 -25.49 -17.66
C ASP A 78 -19.57 -26.95 -17.91
N GLU A 79 -20.03 -27.83 -16.99
CA GLU A 79 -20.06 -29.30 -17.07
C GLU A 79 -18.90 -30.17 -16.51
N LYS A 80 -19.30 -30.97 -15.51
CA LYS A 80 -19.01 -32.42 -15.43
C LYS A 80 -19.01 -33.07 -16.83
N ARG A 81 -17.88 -33.58 -17.31
CA ARG A 81 -17.84 -34.35 -18.58
C ARG A 81 -18.23 -35.82 -18.41
N LEU A 82 -19.18 -36.26 -19.25
CA LEU A 82 -19.40 -37.65 -19.64
C LEU A 82 -18.25 -38.14 -20.52
N TYR A 83 -17.74 -39.35 -20.27
CA TYR A 83 -16.92 -40.10 -21.24
C TYR A 83 -17.74 -41.23 -21.86
N TYR A 84 -17.80 -41.24 -23.19
CA TYR A 84 -18.51 -42.27 -23.98
C TYR A 84 -17.54 -43.36 -24.43
N GLY A 85 -17.80 -44.60 -24.02
CA GLY A 85 -17.34 -45.79 -24.73
C GLY A 85 -16.68 -46.89 -23.90
N HIS A 86 -17.49 -47.75 -23.24
CA HIS A 86 -17.21 -49.13 -22.79
C HIS A 86 -16.07 -49.32 -21.75
N GLN A 87 -16.23 -49.75 -20.49
CA GLN A 87 -17.30 -50.25 -19.63
C GLN A 87 -16.81 -50.11 -18.16
N THR A 88 -17.46 -49.25 -17.35
CA THR A 88 -17.49 -49.06 -15.86
C THR A 88 -17.32 -47.57 -15.51
N ILE A 89 -18.24 -47.01 -14.73
CA ILE A 89 -18.21 -45.62 -14.21
C ILE A 89 -18.14 -45.72 -12.69
N GLU A 90 -17.12 -45.14 -12.08
CA GLU A 90 -17.02 -44.96 -10.62
C GLU A 90 -17.55 -43.58 -10.22
N MET A 91 -18.39 -43.54 -9.18
CA MET A 91 -18.80 -42.32 -8.50
C MET A 91 -18.68 -42.55 -6.99
N VAL A 92 -17.92 -41.71 -6.29
CA VAL A 92 -17.69 -41.79 -4.84
C VAL A 92 -18.50 -40.68 -4.14
N TRP A 93 -19.13 -41.01 -3.01
CA TRP A 93 -19.90 -40.07 -2.17
C TRP A 93 -19.62 -40.37 -0.69
N GLU A 94 -19.41 -39.35 0.14
CA GLU A 94 -19.20 -39.43 1.60
C GLU A 94 -20.40 -38.83 2.38
N PRO A 95 -20.67 -39.23 3.64
CA PRO A 95 -21.88 -38.88 4.36
C PRO A 95 -21.68 -37.69 5.31
N LEU A 96 -22.65 -36.78 5.29
CA LEU A 96 -22.81 -35.78 6.34
C LEU A 96 -23.52 -36.42 7.55
N HIS A 97 -22.92 -36.25 8.73
CA HIS A 97 -23.46 -36.68 10.03
C HIS A 97 -24.59 -35.74 10.49
N GLU A 98 -25.55 -36.33 11.19
CA GLU A 98 -26.88 -35.81 11.53
C GLU A 98 -26.87 -35.18 12.94
N GLN A 99 -27.15 -33.86 13.03
CA GLN A 99 -27.85 -33.23 14.14
C GLN A 99 -28.66 -32.03 13.61
N ALA A 100 -29.87 -31.86 14.14
CA ALA A 100 -30.97 -30.97 13.74
C ALA A 100 -31.72 -31.47 12.49
N LEU A 101 -33.05 -31.62 12.50
CA LEU A 101 -34.13 -30.66 12.76
C LEU A 101 -35.33 -31.42 13.39
N GLU A 102 -36.26 -30.88 14.18
CA GLU A 102 -37.21 -29.77 14.00
C GLU A 102 -37.66 -29.32 15.42
N ASP A 103 -37.86 -28.04 15.74
CA ASP A 103 -38.99 -27.24 15.27
C ASP A 103 -38.56 -25.89 14.67
N HIS A 104 -38.98 -25.71 13.41
CA HIS A 104 -38.93 -24.48 12.64
C HIS A 104 -40.10 -23.56 12.98
N ASN A 105 -39.83 -22.25 13.01
CA ASN A 105 -40.62 -21.29 12.24
C ASN A 105 -39.70 -20.20 11.67
N HIS A 106 -39.17 -20.50 10.49
CA HIS A 106 -38.88 -19.63 9.35
C HIS A 106 -38.59 -18.13 9.62
N ASN A 107 -37.30 -17.76 9.54
CA ASN A 107 -36.74 -16.90 8.47
C ASN A 107 -35.22 -16.74 8.66
N ASP A 108 -34.40 -17.73 8.29
CA ASP A 108 -32.95 -17.62 8.47
C ASP A 108 -32.11 -18.30 7.37
N SER A 109 -31.01 -17.62 7.04
CA SER A 109 -29.76 -18.07 6.41
C SER A 109 -29.65 -18.30 4.88
N LEU A 110 -29.20 -17.25 4.18
CA LEU A 110 -27.83 -17.28 3.65
C LEU A 110 -26.98 -16.49 4.66
N GLN A 111 -26.63 -17.10 5.79
CA GLN A 111 -25.63 -16.56 6.72
C GLN A 111 -24.25 -17.11 6.30
N PRO A 112 -23.17 -16.33 6.40
CA PRO A 112 -21.81 -16.84 6.20
C PRO A 112 -21.52 -17.95 7.21
N ARG A 113 -20.69 -18.93 6.83
CA ARG A 113 -20.18 -19.92 7.78
C ARG A 113 -19.31 -19.19 8.80
N SER A 114 -19.45 -19.54 10.08
CA SER A 114 -18.78 -18.92 11.23
C SER A 114 -17.26 -18.66 11.08
N SER A 115 -16.57 -19.40 10.21
CA SER A 115 -15.14 -19.18 9.93
C SER A 115 -14.85 -17.93 9.07
N GLN A 116 -15.78 -17.47 8.24
CA GLN A 116 -15.61 -16.25 7.43
C GLN A 116 -15.87 -14.98 8.25
N LEU A 117 -16.75 -15.07 9.26
CA LEU A 117 -16.93 -13.97 10.22
C LEU A 117 -15.70 -13.83 11.13
N GLU A 118 -15.07 -14.92 11.55
CA GLU A 118 -13.87 -14.88 12.41
C GLU A 118 -12.60 -14.37 11.68
N SER A 119 -12.42 -14.65 10.38
CA SER A 119 -11.35 -14.01 9.56
C SER A 119 -11.61 -12.53 9.28
N ALA A 120 -12.88 -12.12 9.18
CA ALA A 120 -13.26 -10.73 8.89
C ALA A 120 -13.10 -9.75 10.07
N LEU A 121 -12.72 -10.25 11.26
CA LEU A 121 -12.75 -9.50 12.53
C LEU A 121 -11.36 -9.29 13.15
N ALA A 122 -10.30 -9.81 12.53
CA ALA A 122 -8.93 -9.66 13.00
C ALA A 122 -8.12 -8.83 11.99
N ALA A 123 -7.58 -7.69 12.44
CA ALA A 123 -6.66 -6.90 11.64
C ALA A 123 -5.48 -7.79 11.20
N ILE A 124 -5.19 -7.81 9.90
CA ILE A 124 -4.13 -8.65 9.36
C ILE A 124 -2.78 -8.03 9.76
N PRO A 125 -1.94 -8.74 10.53
CA PRO A 125 -0.69 -8.17 11.03
C PRO A 125 0.26 -7.85 9.88
N GLY A 126 0.87 -6.66 9.92
CA GLY A 126 1.86 -6.22 8.94
C GLY A 126 1.38 -5.14 7.96
N LEU A 127 0.10 -4.75 8.01
CA LEU A 127 -0.40 -3.58 7.29
C LEU A 127 0.39 -2.32 7.72
N PRO A 128 0.92 -1.53 6.77
CA PRO A 128 1.62 -0.30 7.13
C PRO A 128 0.61 0.75 7.59
N LEU A 129 0.87 1.41 8.72
CA LEU A 129 0.08 2.54 9.20
C LEU A 129 0.62 3.82 8.55
N LEU A 130 -0.16 4.40 7.65
CA LEU A 130 0.21 5.54 6.81
C LEU A 130 -0.77 6.68 7.05
N HIS A 131 -0.28 7.93 6.96
CA HIS A 131 -1.06 9.15 7.16
C HIS A 131 -0.51 10.27 6.28
N SER A 132 -1.39 11.00 5.61
CA SER A 132 -1.00 12.16 4.79
C SER A 132 -1.12 13.47 5.58
N LEU A 133 -1.96 13.49 6.62
CA LEU A 133 -2.12 14.61 7.54
C LEU A 133 -2.66 14.09 8.89
N PRO A 134 -1.83 13.49 9.76
CA PRO A 134 -2.30 12.78 10.96
C PRO A 134 -3.24 13.59 11.88
N ASP A 135 -2.98 14.90 11.98
CA ASP A 135 -3.72 15.82 12.86
C ASP A 135 -5.05 16.31 12.28
N ALA A 136 -5.38 15.97 11.01
CA ALA A 136 -6.66 16.34 10.43
C ALA A 136 -7.81 15.55 11.07
N ALA A 137 -8.87 16.27 11.40
CA ALA A 137 -10.08 15.72 12.01
C ALA A 137 -10.89 14.89 11.02
N ALA A 138 -10.95 15.31 9.75
CA ALA A 138 -11.58 14.55 8.68
C ALA A 138 -10.61 13.49 8.15
N LYS A 139 -11.14 12.32 7.79
CA LYS A 139 -10.32 11.18 7.34
C LYS A 139 -10.92 10.48 6.12
N VAL A 140 -10.05 10.01 5.23
CA VAL A 140 -10.33 8.95 4.25
C VAL A 140 -9.52 7.74 4.71
N PHE A 141 -10.21 6.75 5.26
CA PHE A 141 -9.63 5.51 5.73
C PHE A 141 -9.65 4.47 4.60
N LEU A 142 -8.48 4.01 4.18
CA LEU A 142 -8.30 2.96 3.19
C LEU A 142 -8.13 1.62 3.91
N ASP A 143 -9.19 0.82 3.92
CA ASP A 143 -9.24 -0.50 4.53
C ASP A 143 -8.89 -1.57 3.51
N PHE A 144 -7.85 -2.34 3.81
CA PHE A 144 -7.34 -3.44 2.99
C PHE A 144 -7.44 -4.81 3.68
N ASP A 145 -7.81 -4.86 4.96
CA ASP A 145 -7.69 -6.08 5.78
C ASP A 145 -9.03 -6.77 6.04
N SER A 146 -10.16 -6.09 5.82
CA SER A 146 -11.48 -6.60 5.41
C SER A 146 -12.58 -5.74 6.01
N ASN A 147 -13.74 -5.72 5.37
CA ASN A 147 -14.90 -5.04 5.91
C ASN A 147 -16.16 -5.88 5.81
N PHE A 148 -17.00 -5.82 6.84
CA PHE A 148 -18.33 -6.43 6.84
C PHE A 148 -19.39 -5.40 7.24
N GLU A 149 -20.39 -5.25 6.37
CA GLU A 149 -21.60 -4.50 6.66
C GLU A 149 -22.82 -5.42 6.56
N PRO A 150 -23.66 -5.52 7.62
CA PRO A 150 -24.83 -6.39 7.58
C PRO A 150 -25.84 -6.00 6.50
N SER A 151 -25.88 -4.72 6.13
CA SER A 151 -26.69 -4.23 5.02
C SER A 151 -26.14 -2.95 4.42
N TRP A 152 -26.13 -2.85 3.09
CA TRP A 152 -25.77 -1.62 2.37
C TRP A 152 -26.52 -1.52 1.03
N GLY A 153 -27.20 -0.40 0.79
CA GLY A 153 -27.92 -0.13 -0.47
C GLY A 153 -28.92 -1.18 -0.92
N GLY A 154 -29.55 -1.88 0.03
CA GLY A 154 -30.51 -2.95 -0.22
C GLY A 154 -29.87 -4.34 -0.35
N ASN A 155 -28.54 -4.42 -0.37
CA ASN A 155 -27.79 -5.66 -0.23
C ASN A 155 -27.67 -6.02 1.26
N SER A 156 -27.59 -7.32 1.54
CA SER A 156 -27.42 -7.88 2.88
C SER A 156 -26.16 -8.72 2.92
N ASN A 157 -25.48 -8.78 4.07
CA ASN A 157 -24.22 -9.50 4.25
C ASN A 157 -23.15 -9.03 3.26
N VAL A 158 -22.93 -7.71 3.22
CA VAL A 158 -21.92 -7.09 2.38
C VAL A 158 -20.56 -7.36 3.00
N TYR A 159 -19.74 -8.13 2.31
CA TYR A 159 -18.41 -8.50 2.78
C TYR A 159 -17.39 -8.14 1.71
N THR A 160 -16.42 -7.32 2.11
CA THR A 160 -15.22 -7.03 1.33
C THR A 160 -14.08 -7.88 1.91
N PRO A 161 -13.58 -8.88 1.18
CA PRO A 161 -12.44 -9.66 1.65
C PRO A 161 -11.17 -8.81 1.69
N PRO A 162 -10.13 -9.25 2.39
CA PRO A 162 -8.82 -8.61 2.36
C PRO A 162 -8.30 -8.42 0.93
N TYR A 163 -7.48 -7.39 0.72
CA TYR A 163 -6.77 -7.20 -0.53
C TYR A 163 -5.72 -8.30 -0.72
N ASP A 164 -5.94 -9.12 -1.74
CA ASP A 164 -5.17 -10.33 -2.00
C ASP A 164 -4.86 -10.47 -3.51
N ILE A 165 -3.58 -10.66 -3.84
CA ILE A 165 -3.09 -10.91 -5.20
C ILE A 165 -2.35 -12.25 -5.33
N ASP A 166 -2.05 -12.93 -4.21
CA ASP A 166 -1.29 -14.19 -4.20
C ASP A 166 -2.09 -15.41 -3.73
N GLY A 167 -3.33 -15.20 -3.30
CA GLY A 167 -4.28 -16.20 -2.85
C GLY A 167 -4.22 -16.49 -1.35
N ASP A 168 -3.49 -15.70 -0.55
CA ASP A 168 -3.38 -15.83 0.90
C ASP A 168 -4.09 -14.66 1.64
N PRO A 169 -5.38 -14.80 1.98
CA PRO A 169 -6.14 -13.73 2.63
C PRO A 169 -5.78 -13.52 4.10
N ASP A 170 -4.91 -14.36 4.69
CA ASP A 170 -4.55 -14.28 6.11
C ASP A 170 -3.25 -13.48 6.33
N SER A 171 -2.57 -13.03 5.27
CA SER A 171 -1.34 -12.24 5.36
C SER A 171 -1.12 -11.32 4.16
N PHE A 172 -0.30 -10.27 4.33
CA PHE A 172 0.13 -9.43 3.22
C PHE A 172 1.55 -9.79 2.77
N SER A 173 1.69 -10.17 1.50
CA SER A 173 2.97 -10.36 0.81
C SER A 173 3.72 -9.03 0.64
N ASP A 174 5.04 -9.12 0.42
CA ASP A 174 5.87 -7.94 0.12
C ASP A 174 5.36 -7.13 -1.09
N GLN A 175 4.68 -7.78 -2.04
CA GLN A 175 4.11 -7.11 -3.21
C GLN A 175 2.81 -6.38 -2.86
N GLU A 176 1.90 -6.98 -2.08
CA GLU A 176 0.70 -6.28 -1.59
C GLU A 176 1.09 -5.08 -0.74
N LEU A 177 2.06 -5.23 0.16
CA LEU A 177 2.54 -4.12 0.97
C LEU A 177 3.12 -2.98 0.10
N ARG A 178 3.75 -3.28 -1.04
CA ARG A 178 4.17 -2.24 -2.00
C ARG A 178 2.97 -1.60 -2.71
N ASN A 179 2.02 -2.42 -3.14
CA ASN A 179 0.80 -1.95 -3.81
C ASN A 179 -0.02 -1.04 -2.90
N ILE A 180 -0.22 -1.42 -1.64
CA ILE A 180 -0.94 -0.65 -0.62
C ILE A 180 -0.30 0.73 -0.42
N ARG A 181 1.05 0.80 -0.33
CA ARG A 181 1.77 2.08 -0.24
C ARG A 181 1.57 2.95 -1.48
N GLU A 182 1.63 2.36 -2.66
CA GLU A 182 1.42 3.09 -3.92
C GLU A 182 -0.03 3.60 -4.05
N ILE A 183 -1.02 2.76 -3.70
CA ILE A 183 -2.43 3.13 -3.69
C ILE A 183 -2.65 4.30 -2.71
N TRP A 184 -2.14 4.18 -1.49
CA TRP A 184 -2.20 5.24 -0.49
C TRP A 184 -1.54 6.54 -0.98
N GLN A 185 -0.36 6.47 -1.63
CA GLN A 185 0.32 7.66 -2.18
C GLN A 185 -0.53 8.39 -3.22
N ARG A 186 -1.18 7.67 -4.13
CA ARG A 186 -2.04 8.25 -5.17
C ARG A 186 -3.26 8.93 -4.57
N VAL A 187 -3.97 8.25 -3.67
CA VAL A 187 -5.15 8.82 -2.99
C VAL A 187 -4.73 10.02 -2.11
N ALA A 188 -3.58 9.93 -1.44
CA ALA A 188 -3.03 11.02 -0.64
C ALA A 188 -2.73 12.26 -1.48
N GLU A 189 -2.22 12.09 -2.71
CA GLU A 189 -1.97 13.19 -3.64
C GLU A 189 -3.28 13.79 -4.17
N ASP A 190 -4.29 12.97 -4.50
CA ASP A 190 -5.63 13.44 -4.89
C ASP A 190 -6.24 14.36 -3.83
N TYR A 191 -6.12 13.99 -2.56
CA TYR A 191 -6.68 14.74 -1.45
C TYR A 191 -5.71 15.76 -0.81
N ALA A 192 -4.48 15.89 -1.33
CA ALA A 192 -3.48 16.82 -0.81
C ALA A 192 -3.95 18.28 -0.71
N PRO A 193 -4.83 18.81 -1.59
CA PRO A 193 -5.37 20.17 -1.47
C PRO A 193 -6.23 20.44 -0.23
N PHE A 194 -6.72 19.40 0.46
CA PHE A 194 -7.73 19.52 1.50
C PHE A 194 -7.17 19.23 2.89
N ASN A 195 -7.82 19.79 3.91
CA ASN A 195 -7.48 19.56 5.32
C ASN A 195 -8.06 18.21 5.81
N ILE A 196 -7.62 17.13 5.18
CA ILE A 196 -8.09 15.77 5.40
C ILE A 196 -6.92 14.80 5.46
N ASP A 197 -7.01 13.80 6.33
CA ASP A 197 -6.02 12.73 6.45
C ASP A 197 -6.42 11.57 5.54
N VAL A 198 -5.55 11.16 4.63
CA VAL A 198 -5.67 9.86 3.95
C VAL A 198 -4.85 8.87 4.75
N THR A 199 -5.49 7.83 5.28
CA THR A 199 -4.86 6.92 6.23
C THR A 199 -5.20 5.45 5.97
N THR A 200 -4.29 4.56 6.35
CA THR A 200 -4.51 3.11 6.48
C THR A 200 -4.57 2.66 7.94
N GLU A 201 -4.41 3.58 8.90
CA GLU A 201 -4.75 3.31 10.30
C GLU A 201 -6.26 3.46 10.45
N ASP A 202 -6.92 2.43 10.96
CA ASP A 202 -8.33 2.51 11.33
C ASP A 202 -8.52 3.67 12.32
N PRO A 203 -9.30 4.71 11.99
CA PRO A 203 -9.48 5.88 12.83
C PRO A 203 -10.37 5.65 14.06
N THR A 204 -11.10 4.53 14.12
CA THR A 204 -11.69 4.03 15.37
C THR A 204 -10.61 3.46 16.29
N ASN A 205 -9.51 3.01 15.67
CA ASN A 205 -8.34 2.35 16.24
C ASN A 205 -8.78 1.22 17.20
N SER A 206 -9.88 0.53 16.85
CA SER A 206 -10.34 -0.61 17.61
C SER A 206 -9.48 -1.83 17.28
N LYS A 207 -8.62 -2.28 18.19
CA LYS A 207 -7.79 -3.48 18.01
C LYS A 207 -8.57 -4.79 18.00
N THR A 208 -9.78 -4.79 18.54
CA THR A 208 -10.68 -5.93 18.44
C THR A 208 -12.11 -5.45 18.20
N VAL A 209 -12.69 -5.89 17.09
CA VAL A 209 -14.04 -5.51 16.69
C VAL A 209 -15.07 -6.30 17.49
N LEU A 210 -16.02 -5.60 18.12
CA LEU A 210 -17.12 -6.24 18.86
C LEU A 210 -18.33 -6.48 17.94
N ARG A 211 -19.15 -7.49 18.27
CA ARG A 211 -20.43 -7.71 17.59
C ARG A 211 -21.38 -6.53 17.79
N GLN A 212 -21.92 -6.03 16.68
CA GLN A 212 -23.05 -5.11 16.63
C GLN A 212 -24.37 -5.90 16.68
N ALA A 213 -25.46 -5.31 17.19
CA ALA A 213 -26.79 -5.87 17.01
C ALA A 213 -27.29 -5.65 15.57
N ILE A 214 -27.44 -6.71 14.79
CA ILE A 214 -27.57 -6.61 13.32
C ILE A 214 -29.02 -6.38 12.84
N SER A 215 -30.04 -6.58 13.68
CA SER A 215 -31.43 -6.23 13.31
C SER A 215 -32.36 -6.14 14.52
N ALA A 216 -33.62 -5.73 14.30
CA ALA A 216 -34.65 -5.71 15.34
C ALA A 216 -35.02 -7.11 15.88
N ASP A 217 -34.64 -8.18 15.16
CA ASP A 217 -34.83 -9.58 15.52
C ASP A 217 -33.54 -10.25 16.03
N ASP A 218 -32.39 -9.56 15.95
CA ASP A 218 -31.15 -9.95 16.62
C ASP A 218 -31.18 -9.43 18.07
N ASN A 219 -30.67 -10.20 19.02
CA ASN A 219 -30.77 -9.86 20.43
C ASN A 219 -29.92 -8.61 20.69
N ARG A 220 -30.55 -7.44 20.81
CA ARG A 220 -29.85 -6.15 21.00
C ARG A 220 -28.79 -6.24 22.10
N ILE A 221 -27.52 -6.10 21.71
CA ILE A 221 -26.39 -6.16 22.64
C ILE A 221 -26.31 -4.81 23.34
N ARG A 222 -26.85 -4.75 24.56
CA ARG A 222 -26.74 -3.56 25.43
C ARG A 222 -25.48 -3.55 26.25
N THR A 223 -24.97 -4.73 26.59
CA THR A 223 -23.87 -4.90 27.55
C THR A 223 -22.81 -5.82 26.97
N TYR A 224 -21.57 -5.36 27.03
CA TYR A 224 -20.37 -6.09 26.70
C TYR A 224 -19.58 -6.38 27.97
N TYR A 225 -18.98 -7.57 28.06
CA TYR A 225 -18.22 -7.99 29.24
C TYR A 225 -16.75 -8.21 28.88
N PHE A 226 -15.84 -7.78 29.74
CA PHE A 226 -14.40 -7.93 29.58
C PHE A 226 -13.77 -8.44 30.86
N ARG A 227 -12.76 -9.31 30.74
CA ARG A 227 -11.99 -9.86 31.86
C ARG A 227 -10.50 -9.92 31.55
N HIS A 228 -9.67 -9.52 32.50
CA HIS A 228 -8.21 -9.56 32.40
C HIS A 228 -7.58 -9.98 33.72
N ALA A 229 -6.76 -11.02 33.67
CA ALA A 229 -6.00 -11.50 34.82
C ALA A 229 -4.58 -10.95 34.75
N PHE A 230 -4.06 -10.45 35.87
CA PHE A 230 -2.71 -9.90 35.98
C PHE A 230 -2.07 -10.28 37.32
N GLU A 231 -0.74 -10.31 37.37
CA GLU A 231 0.02 -10.73 38.55
C GLU A 231 0.54 -9.53 39.34
N VAL A 232 0.49 -9.62 40.67
CA VAL A 232 1.11 -8.66 41.59
C VAL A 232 2.00 -9.39 42.58
N ASP A 233 3.32 -9.18 42.47
CA ASP A 233 4.32 -9.88 43.30
C ASP A 233 4.24 -9.52 44.78
N ASN A 234 4.00 -8.25 45.10
CA ASN A 234 3.95 -7.75 46.46
C ASN A 234 3.05 -6.53 46.59
N THR A 235 1.81 -6.77 47.02
CA THR A 235 0.79 -5.74 47.19
C THR A 235 1.17 -4.66 48.20
N SER A 236 1.98 -4.99 49.21
CA SER A 236 2.41 -4.02 50.24
C SER A 236 3.29 -2.88 49.69
N GLN A 237 3.81 -3.03 48.46
CA GLN A 237 4.59 -1.99 47.80
C GLN A 237 3.76 -1.03 46.96
N VAL A 238 2.50 -1.38 46.64
CA VAL A 238 1.57 -0.56 45.86
C VAL A 238 0.89 0.43 46.79
N SER A 239 1.32 1.69 46.72
CA SER A 239 0.84 2.76 47.61
C SER A 239 -0.36 3.52 47.07
N GLN A 240 -0.54 3.52 45.74
CA GLN A 240 -1.68 4.12 45.04
C GLN A 240 -2.01 3.26 43.82
N LEU A 241 -3.29 3.23 43.45
CA LEU A 241 -3.79 2.50 42.30
C LEU A 241 -4.75 3.40 41.51
N THR A 242 -4.50 3.54 40.21
CA THR A 242 -5.31 4.35 39.30
C THR A 242 -5.77 3.49 38.13
N VAL A 243 -7.09 3.49 37.89
CA VAL A 243 -7.71 2.97 36.67
C VAL A 243 -7.92 4.11 35.70
N GLN A 244 -7.46 3.93 34.48
CA GLN A 244 -7.72 4.82 33.35
C GLN A 244 -8.62 4.07 32.39
N LEU A 245 -9.86 4.52 32.27
CA LEU A 245 -10.92 3.85 31.52
C LEU A 245 -11.35 4.71 30.32
N LEU A 246 -11.30 4.13 29.12
CA LEU A 246 -11.99 4.59 27.92
C LEU A 246 -13.21 3.70 27.72
N ARG A 247 -14.36 4.32 27.50
CA ARG A 247 -15.66 3.64 27.43
C ARG A 247 -16.63 4.44 26.60
N ASP A 248 -17.46 3.74 25.85
CA ASP A 248 -18.63 4.24 25.16
C ASP A 248 -19.77 3.22 25.27
N ASP A 249 -20.88 3.49 25.95
CA ASP A 249 -21.29 4.79 26.51
C ASP A 249 -20.99 4.92 28.01
N GLY A 250 -21.28 3.87 28.79
CA GLY A 250 -21.10 3.84 30.25
C GLY A 250 -20.57 2.50 30.73
N ALA A 251 -19.94 2.47 31.90
CA ALA A 251 -19.25 1.26 32.35
C ALA A 251 -19.19 1.11 33.88
N ALA A 252 -19.01 -0.14 34.32
CA ALA A 252 -18.60 -0.47 35.68
C ALA A 252 -17.40 -1.43 35.68
N VAL A 253 -16.43 -1.16 36.53
CA VAL A 253 -15.18 -1.91 36.69
C VAL A 253 -15.17 -2.58 38.06
N TYR A 254 -14.82 -3.85 38.07
CA TYR A 254 -14.70 -4.71 39.23
C TYR A 254 -13.25 -5.19 39.36
N LEU A 255 -12.71 -5.17 40.58
CA LEU A 255 -11.43 -5.75 40.92
C LEU A 255 -11.68 -6.87 41.93
N ASN A 256 -11.33 -8.10 41.58
CA ASN A 256 -11.52 -9.29 42.40
C ASN A 256 -12.97 -9.41 42.94
N GLY A 257 -13.97 -9.23 42.07
CA GLY A 257 -15.40 -9.27 42.41
C GLY A 257 -15.98 -7.99 43.01
N GLN A 258 -15.16 -7.06 43.51
CA GLN A 258 -15.63 -5.81 44.11
C GLN A 258 -15.70 -4.67 43.09
N GLU A 259 -16.85 -4.00 42.99
CA GLU A 259 -16.99 -2.78 42.16
C GLU A 259 -16.08 -1.66 42.69
N VAL A 260 -15.25 -1.10 41.80
CA VAL A 260 -14.28 -0.05 42.12
C VAL A 260 -14.49 1.23 41.32
N VAL A 261 -15.08 1.14 40.13
CA VAL A 261 -15.43 2.29 39.29
C VAL A 261 -16.81 2.07 38.69
N ARG A 262 -17.61 3.13 38.64
CA ARG A 262 -18.84 3.22 37.85
C ARG A 262 -18.89 4.59 37.22
N ASP A 263 -18.97 4.65 35.90
CA ASP A 263 -18.98 5.90 35.16
C ASP A 263 -20.08 5.87 34.08
N ASN A 264 -20.81 6.96 33.98
CA ASN A 264 -21.95 7.11 33.07
C ASN A 264 -22.99 5.96 33.10
N LEU A 265 -23.12 5.24 34.22
CA LEU A 265 -24.03 4.09 34.37
C LEU A 265 -24.90 4.22 35.64
N PRO A 266 -26.21 3.89 35.61
CA PRO A 266 -27.07 3.95 36.79
C PRO A 266 -26.58 3.06 37.94
N ALA A 267 -26.95 3.42 39.18
CA ALA A 267 -26.69 2.57 40.34
C ALA A 267 -27.51 1.27 40.26
N ASN A 268 -26.88 0.14 40.58
CA ASN A 268 -27.47 -1.20 40.47
C ASN A 268 -27.95 -1.55 39.04
N ALA A 269 -27.23 -1.08 38.01
CA ALA A 269 -27.51 -1.46 36.63
C ALA A 269 -27.46 -2.99 36.46
N GLY A 270 -28.50 -3.55 35.84
CA GLY A 270 -28.48 -4.91 35.30
C GLY A 270 -28.01 -4.90 33.85
N PHE A 271 -27.75 -6.09 33.27
CA PHE A 271 -27.27 -6.23 31.89
C PHE A 271 -28.18 -5.58 30.81
N ASP A 272 -29.44 -5.31 31.13
CA ASP A 272 -30.43 -4.71 30.25
C ASP A 272 -30.60 -3.20 30.48
N THR A 273 -29.86 -2.63 31.44
CA THR A 273 -29.92 -1.21 31.80
C THR A 273 -29.04 -0.39 30.87
N LEU A 274 -29.57 0.71 30.35
CA LEU A 274 -28.81 1.65 29.50
C LEU A 274 -27.90 2.56 30.33
N ALA A 275 -26.85 3.08 29.69
CA ALA A 275 -26.04 4.18 30.23
C ALA A 275 -26.90 5.45 30.49
N ASN A 276 -26.40 6.35 31.34
CA ASN A 276 -27.13 7.58 31.72
C ASN A 276 -27.22 8.60 30.57
N GLY A 277 -26.35 8.50 29.58
CA GLY A 277 -26.34 9.35 28.39
C GLY A 277 -25.28 8.90 27.40
N THR A 278 -25.30 9.48 26.20
CA THR A 278 -24.38 9.13 25.11
C THR A 278 -22.98 9.74 25.33
N ALA A 279 -21.91 8.95 25.19
CA ALA A 279 -20.55 9.46 25.03
C ALA A 279 -20.45 10.13 23.64
N SER A 280 -19.74 11.26 23.54
CA SER A 280 -19.58 11.93 22.25
C SER A 280 -18.30 12.76 22.19
N GLY A 281 -17.74 12.88 20.98
CA GLY A 281 -16.57 13.71 20.71
C GLY A 281 -15.36 13.23 21.52
N SER A 282 -14.68 14.15 22.22
CA SER A 282 -13.49 13.76 23.00
C SER A 282 -13.73 12.70 24.09
N ALA A 283 -14.99 12.42 24.46
CA ALA A 283 -15.31 11.40 25.46
C ALA A 283 -15.15 9.95 24.93
N GLU A 284 -15.20 9.75 23.61
CA GLU A 284 -15.06 8.44 22.95
C GLU A 284 -13.58 8.04 22.81
N SER A 285 -12.67 9.01 22.77
CA SER A 285 -11.24 8.80 22.50
C SER A 285 -10.30 9.07 23.67
N ARG A 286 -10.82 9.44 24.86
CA ARG A 286 -10.00 9.79 26.03
C ARG A 286 -10.15 8.82 27.20
N PHE A 287 -9.06 8.64 27.95
CA PHE A 287 -9.07 7.95 29.23
C PHE A 287 -9.59 8.83 30.38
N PHE A 288 -10.56 8.30 31.11
CA PHE A 288 -11.06 8.85 32.38
C PHE A 288 -10.31 8.20 33.54
N SER A 289 -9.70 9.01 34.40
CA SER A 289 -8.84 8.51 35.49
C SER A 289 -9.58 8.45 36.82
N PHE A 290 -9.51 7.29 37.49
CA PHE A 290 -10.15 7.01 38.77
C PHE A 290 -9.13 6.44 39.75
N SER A 291 -9.01 7.04 40.93
CA SER A 291 -8.22 6.46 42.02
C SER A 291 -9.03 5.41 42.77
N ILE A 292 -8.47 4.22 42.92
CA ILE A 292 -9.10 3.08 43.61
C ILE A 292 -8.23 2.59 44.78
N SER A 293 -8.81 1.83 45.70
CA SER A 293 -8.08 1.34 46.87
C SER A 293 -7.11 0.22 46.50
N PRO A 294 -5.81 0.31 46.85
CA PRO A 294 -4.86 -0.79 46.64
C PRO A 294 -5.11 -1.97 47.59
N ASP A 295 -5.88 -1.80 48.66
CA ASP A 295 -6.20 -2.86 49.65
C ASP A 295 -7.01 -4.03 49.05
N LEU A 296 -7.54 -3.86 47.84
CA LEU A 296 -8.29 -4.89 47.11
C LEU A 296 -7.39 -5.83 46.31
N LEU A 297 -6.11 -5.49 46.15
CA LEU A 297 -5.14 -6.37 45.52
C LEU A 297 -4.78 -7.52 46.46
N VAL A 298 -4.51 -8.68 45.88
CA VAL A 298 -3.93 -9.84 46.57
C VAL A 298 -2.56 -10.15 45.97
N ASP A 299 -1.66 -10.72 46.77
CA ASP A 299 -0.39 -11.22 46.23
C ASP A 299 -0.68 -12.39 45.26
N GLY A 300 -0.11 -12.33 44.06
CA GLY A 300 -0.39 -13.26 42.96
C GLY A 300 -1.45 -12.74 41.98
N THR A 301 -2.29 -13.65 41.49
CA THR A 301 -3.28 -13.35 40.44
C THR A 301 -4.40 -12.46 40.94
N ASN A 302 -4.64 -11.37 40.22
CA ASN A 302 -5.77 -10.46 40.37
C ASN A 302 -6.57 -10.42 39.08
N VAL A 303 -7.86 -10.12 39.18
CA VAL A 303 -8.75 -10.05 38.02
C VAL A 303 -9.46 -8.71 37.96
N LEU A 304 -9.36 -8.05 36.81
CA LEU A 304 -10.25 -6.99 36.39
C LEU A 304 -11.41 -7.57 35.59
N ALA A 305 -12.61 -7.11 35.89
CA ALA A 305 -13.81 -7.42 35.14
C ALA A 305 -14.56 -6.12 34.83
N VAL A 306 -15.03 -5.93 33.60
CA VAL A 306 -15.68 -4.68 33.15
C VAL A 306 -16.96 -5.00 32.40
N GLU A 307 -18.03 -4.27 32.71
CA GLU A 307 -19.25 -4.23 31.90
C GLU A 307 -19.36 -2.85 31.24
N VAL A 308 -19.55 -2.82 29.92
CA VAL A 308 -19.77 -1.59 29.13
C VAL A 308 -21.18 -1.64 28.56
N HIS A 309 -21.92 -0.56 28.75
CA HIS A 309 -23.33 -0.45 28.42
C HIS A 309 -23.56 0.66 27.40
N GLN A 310 -24.41 0.37 26.43
CA GLN A 310 -24.93 1.32 25.46
C GLN A 310 -25.93 2.30 26.11
N ALA A 311 -25.99 3.54 25.63
CA ALA A 311 -26.96 4.56 25.99
C ALA A 311 -28.26 4.45 25.18
N SER A 312 -28.21 3.74 24.04
CA SER A 312 -29.38 3.47 23.22
C SER A 312 -29.36 2.07 22.61
N ASP A 313 -30.56 1.54 22.38
CA ASP A 313 -30.79 0.28 21.67
C ASP A 313 -30.43 0.30 20.17
N THR A 314 -30.07 1.47 19.66
CA THR A 314 -29.75 1.72 18.25
C THR A 314 -28.38 2.39 18.14
N SER A 315 -27.49 2.17 19.12
CA SER A 315 -26.17 2.75 19.11
C SER A 315 -25.42 2.31 17.85
N SER A 316 -24.77 3.28 17.21
CA SER A 316 -23.95 3.07 16.01
C SER A 316 -22.60 2.46 16.33
N ASP A 317 -22.17 2.59 17.58
CA ASP A 317 -20.80 2.45 18.02
C ASP A 317 -20.70 1.90 19.44
N VAL A 318 -19.50 1.46 19.79
CA VAL A 318 -19.08 1.07 21.14
C VAL A 318 -17.56 1.21 21.22
N GLY A 319 -17.04 1.48 22.40
CA GLY A 319 -15.60 1.62 22.63
C GLY A 319 -15.21 1.18 24.05
N PHE A 320 -14.09 0.47 24.19
CA PHE A 320 -13.54 0.07 25.48
C PHE A 320 -12.01 -0.08 25.43
N ASP A 321 -11.32 0.65 26.32
CA ASP A 321 -9.92 0.40 26.64
C ASP A 321 -9.68 0.67 28.13
N LEU A 322 -8.73 -0.05 28.74
CA LEU A 322 -8.42 0.11 30.16
C LEU A 322 -6.93 -0.06 30.43
N ARG A 323 -6.38 0.96 31.09
CA ARG A 323 -5.04 0.96 31.67
C ARG A 323 -5.11 1.03 33.19
N MET A 324 -4.27 0.24 33.87
CA MET A 324 -4.12 0.30 35.33
C MET A 324 -2.68 0.60 35.73
N VAL A 325 -2.50 1.64 36.54
CA VAL A 325 -1.20 2.10 37.01
C VAL A 325 -1.13 2.04 38.53
N GLY A 326 -0.09 1.37 39.03
CA GLY A 326 0.28 1.35 40.45
C GLY A 326 1.47 2.27 40.74
N THR A 327 1.44 2.98 41.87
CA THR A 327 2.61 3.70 42.38
C THR A 327 3.34 2.84 43.41
N VAL A 328 4.52 2.36 43.04
CA VAL A 328 5.36 1.51 43.89
C VAL A 328 6.31 2.38 44.72
N ALA A 329 6.36 2.16 46.03
CA ALA A 329 7.18 2.97 46.93
C ALA A 329 8.68 2.92 46.57
N GLY A 330 9.22 4.04 46.07
CA GLY A 330 10.63 4.17 45.69
C GLY A 330 10.94 3.85 44.22
N GLN A 331 9.94 3.64 43.36
CA GLN A 331 10.09 3.45 41.91
C GLN A 331 9.20 4.43 41.12
N ALA A 332 9.46 4.54 39.81
CA ALA A 332 8.52 5.17 38.89
C ALA A 332 7.19 4.39 38.87
N ASN A 333 6.09 5.06 38.51
CA ASN A 333 4.79 4.41 38.35
C ASN A 333 4.90 3.18 37.45
N SER A 334 4.40 2.03 37.92
CA SER A 334 4.39 0.78 37.17
C SER A 334 3.01 0.54 36.58
N GLU A 335 2.95 0.26 35.30
CA GLU A 335 1.73 -0.20 34.66
C GLU A 335 1.49 -1.67 35.04
N LEU A 336 0.38 -1.93 35.72
CA LEU A 336 -0.02 -3.28 36.15
C LEU A 336 -0.87 -3.97 35.08
N VAL A 337 -1.63 -3.17 34.33
CA VAL A 337 -2.36 -3.58 33.12
C VAL A 337 -2.14 -2.48 32.09
N ALA A 338 -1.55 -2.83 30.95
CA ALA A 338 -1.30 -1.87 29.88
C ALA A 338 -2.59 -1.50 29.14
N ALA A 339 -2.67 -0.26 28.66
CA ALA A 339 -3.59 0.05 27.56
C ALA A 339 -3.33 -0.90 26.40
N GLU A 340 -4.36 -1.23 25.63
CA GLU A 340 -4.24 -2.13 24.48
C GLU A 340 -3.73 -3.56 24.80
N SER A 341 -3.81 -3.96 26.08
CA SER A 341 -3.49 -5.33 26.52
C SER A 341 -4.55 -6.34 26.06
N GLU A 342 -4.25 -7.64 26.09
CA GLU A 342 -5.18 -8.71 25.70
C GLU A 342 -6.22 -9.01 26.79
N TRP A 343 -7.51 -9.06 26.47
CA TRP A 343 -8.64 -9.36 27.38
C TRP A 343 -9.46 -10.54 26.86
N ARG A 344 -10.05 -11.29 27.79
CA ARG A 344 -11.18 -12.16 27.49
C ARG A 344 -12.43 -11.29 27.36
N TYR A 345 -13.27 -11.51 26.35
CA TYR A 345 -14.48 -10.72 26.16
C TYR A 345 -15.71 -11.57 25.83
N LEU A 346 -16.89 -11.00 26.06
CA LEU A 346 -18.16 -11.58 25.64
C LEU A 346 -19.08 -10.48 25.12
N ASP A 347 -19.52 -10.65 23.87
CA ASP A 347 -20.26 -9.68 23.08
C ASP A 347 -21.55 -10.27 22.48
N ASP A 348 -22.10 -11.33 23.09
CA ASP A 348 -23.31 -12.02 22.62
C ASP A 348 -24.61 -11.47 23.23
N GLY A 349 -24.50 -10.41 24.03
CA GLY A 349 -25.64 -9.78 24.73
C GLY A 349 -26.29 -10.64 25.81
N SER A 350 -25.68 -11.78 26.18
CA SER A 350 -26.23 -12.68 27.18
C SER A 350 -26.11 -12.12 28.61
N ASN A 351 -27.03 -12.53 29.49
CA ASN A 351 -26.98 -12.14 30.89
C ASN A 351 -26.03 -13.08 31.66
N GLN A 352 -24.88 -12.56 32.07
CA GLN A 352 -23.87 -13.31 32.83
C GLN A 352 -24.11 -13.34 34.34
N GLY A 353 -25.17 -12.67 34.83
CA GLY A 353 -25.40 -12.48 36.25
C GLY A 353 -24.25 -11.72 36.91
N THR A 354 -23.82 -12.15 38.10
CA THR A 354 -22.73 -11.50 38.86
C THR A 354 -21.49 -12.38 39.04
N ALA A 355 -21.58 -13.69 38.76
CA ALA A 355 -20.49 -14.62 39.02
C ALA A 355 -19.25 -14.35 38.15
N TRP A 356 -19.44 -13.82 36.94
CA TRP A 356 -18.38 -13.45 36.01
C TRP A 356 -17.46 -12.34 36.52
N ARG A 357 -17.78 -11.67 37.63
CA ARG A 357 -16.94 -10.60 38.23
C ARG A 357 -15.88 -11.17 39.17
N GLU A 358 -16.10 -12.39 39.65
CA GLU A 358 -15.25 -13.05 40.65
C GLU A 358 -13.94 -13.54 40.02
N ALA A 359 -12.89 -13.63 40.86
CA ALA A 359 -11.56 -14.03 40.40
C ALA A 359 -11.49 -15.50 39.95
N ASP A 360 -12.35 -16.37 40.49
CA ASP A 360 -12.38 -17.82 40.20
C ASP A 360 -13.34 -18.21 39.07
N PHE A 361 -13.97 -17.24 38.42
CA PHE A 361 -14.83 -17.50 37.27
C PHE A 361 -14.03 -18.07 36.09
N ASN A 362 -14.56 -19.14 35.48
CA ASN A 362 -13.95 -19.77 34.33
C ASN A 362 -14.43 -19.10 33.02
N ASP A 363 -13.60 -18.23 32.48
CA ASP A 363 -13.77 -17.52 31.21
C ASP A 363 -13.01 -18.18 30.04
N ALA A 364 -12.54 -19.42 30.17
CA ALA A 364 -11.72 -20.07 29.13
C ALA A 364 -12.42 -20.22 27.77
N ASN A 365 -13.76 -20.17 27.76
CA ASN A 365 -14.57 -20.23 26.53
C ASN A 365 -14.86 -18.83 25.94
N TRP A 366 -14.42 -17.75 26.59
CA TRP A 366 -14.55 -16.40 26.06
C TRP A 366 -13.41 -16.15 25.07
N PRO A 367 -13.68 -15.52 23.91
CA PRO A 367 -12.63 -15.13 22.96
C PRO A 367 -11.61 -14.16 23.61
N LEU A 368 -10.39 -14.15 23.07
CA LEU A 368 -9.35 -13.17 23.39
C LEU A 368 -9.36 -12.05 22.35
N GLY A 369 -9.07 -10.83 22.79
CA GLY A 369 -8.86 -9.68 21.92
C GLY A 369 -7.97 -8.64 22.59
N GLU A 370 -7.25 -7.84 21.81
CA GLU A 370 -6.52 -6.69 22.34
C GLU A 370 -7.47 -5.52 22.62
N SER A 371 -7.28 -4.86 23.75
CA SER A 371 -8.09 -3.71 24.17
C SER A 371 -7.83 -2.47 23.32
N LYS A 372 -8.74 -1.51 23.48
CA LYS A 372 -9.35 -0.74 22.39
C LYS A 372 -10.30 -1.63 21.58
N PHE A 373 -11.25 -2.23 22.29
CA PHE A 373 -12.37 -2.90 21.66
C PHE A 373 -13.37 -1.88 21.14
N GLY A 374 -14.03 -2.15 20.01
CA GLY A 374 -15.05 -1.23 19.52
C GLY A 374 -15.67 -1.60 18.17
N TYR A 375 -16.64 -0.80 17.76
CA TYR A 375 -17.11 -0.68 16.38
C TYR A 375 -17.70 0.72 16.18
N GLY A 376 -17.84 1.16 14.92
CA GLY A 376 -18.45 2.44 14.56
C GLY A 376 -17.44 3.59 14.45
N ASP A 377 -17.55 4.37 13.36
CA ASP A 377 -16.56 5.36 12.95
C ASP A 377 -16.58 6.62 13.82
N ALA A 378 -15.39 7.18 14.07
CA ALA A 378 -15.30 8.56 14.51
C ALA A 378 -16.00 9.46 13.47
N PRO A 379 -17.01 10.28 13.84
CA PRO A 379 -17.72 11.12 12.90
C PRO A 379 -16.75 12.00 12.12
N GLY A 380 -16.87 12.00 10.78
CA GLY A 380 -15.93 12.68 9.88
C GLY A 380 -14.93 11.76 9.17
N THR A 381 -15.24 10.46 9.04
CA THR A 381 -14.42 9.49 8.28
C THR A 381 -15.20 9.00 7.05
N VAL A 382 -14.56 8.97 5.88
CA VAL A 382 -15.00 8.13 4.76
C VAL A 382 -14.24 6.82 4.86
N HIS A 383 -14.97 5.72 4.98
CA HIS A 383 -14.39 4.38 5.04
C HIS A 383 -14.41 3.75 3.64
N VAL A 384 -13.24 3.57 3.04
CA VAL A 384 -13.06 2.95 1.73
C VAL A 384 -12.65 1.48 1.93
N ALA A 385 -13.60 0.56 1.76
CA ALA A 385 -13.35 -0.88 1.85
C ALA A 385 -12.82 -1.42 0.51
N ILE A 386 -11.59 -1.92 0.49
CA ILE A 386 -10.86 -2.29 -0.73
C ILE A 386 -10.57 -3.80 -0.75
N GLY A 387 -11.16 -4.51 -1.72
CA GLY A 387 -10.90 -5.94 -1.92
C GLY A 387 -11.93 -6.65 -2.77
N GLY A 388 -11.62 -7.90 -3.13
CA GLY A 388 -12.54 -8.80 -3.81
C GLY A 388 -13.09 -8.33 -5.15
N SER A 389 -14.21 -8.93 -5.54
CA SER A 389 -14.89 -8.74 -6.81
C SER A 389 -16.26 -8.12 -6.63
N SER A 390 -16.68 -7.27 -7.56
CA SER A 390 -18.06 -6.74 -7.64
C SER A 390 -19.11 -7.86 -7.76
N ASN A 391 -18.71 -9.06 -8.19
CA ASN A 391 -19.58 -10.23 -8.24
C ASN A 391 -19.84 -10.88 -6.87
N ASP A 392 -19.08 -10.54 -5.83
CA ASP A 392 -19.16 -11.20 -4.52
C ASP A 392 -20.50 -10.92 -3.84
N TRP A 393 -20.97 -9.67 -3.93
CA TRP A 393 -22.25 -9.26 -3.34
C TRP A 393 -23.02 -8.22 -4.15
N PHE A 394 -22.36 -7.39 -4.97
CA PHE A 394 -23.04 -6.33 -5.74
C PHE A 394 -23.76 -6.88 -6.99
N GLY A 395 -23.20 -7.92 -7.62
CA GLY A 395 -23.85 -8.67 -8.69
C GLY A 395 -23.88 -7.98 -10.07
N GLY A 396 -23.11 -6.90 -10.24
CA GLY A 396 -22.93 -6.18 -11.50
C GLY A 396 -21.49 -5.69 -11.65
N GLY A 397 -21.03 -5.47 -12.89
CA GLY A 397 -19.66 -5.00 -13.14
C GLY A 397 -19.49 -3.55 -12.68
N ALA A 398 -18.68 -3.34 -11.64
CA ALA A 398 -18.36 -2.04 -11.08
C ALA A 398 -16.90 -2.00 -10.62
N GLY A 399 -16.25 -0.84 -10.72
CA GLY A 399 -14.93 -0.62 -10.11
C GLY A 399 -15.03 -0.28 -8.62
N GLY A 400 -16.11 0.43 -8.26
CA GLY A 400 -16.50 0.71 -6.89
C GLY A 400 -17.98 1.11 -6.84
N VAL A 401 -18.48 1.31 -5.62
CA VAL A 401 -19.82 1.84 -5.36
C VAL A 401 -19.87 2.68 -4.07
N ALA A 402 -20.58 3.80 -4.14
CA ALA A 402 -20.77 4.72 -3.04
C ALA A 402 -22.16 5.37 -3.05
N PHE A 403 -22.55 5.92 -1.90
CA PHE A 403 -23.65 6.87 -1.81
C PHE A 403 -23.14 8.30 -1.92
N VAL A 404 -23.97 9.18 -2.48
CA VAL A 404 -23.61 10.59 -2.66
C VAL A 404 -23.97 11.43 -1.45
N GLY A 405 -23.01 12.23 -0.98
CA GLY A 405 -23.19 13.26 0.05
C GLY A 405 -23.46 12.68 1.43
N THR A 406 -22.86 11.54 1.75
CA THR A 406 -23.05 10.87 3.04
C THR A 406 -22.12 11.39 4.12
N PHE A 407 -21.00 12.03 3.79
CA PHE A 407 -19.99 12.45 4.77
C PHE A 407 -20.56 13.31 5.91
N GLY A 408 -20.27 12.93 7.14
CA GLY A 408 -20.73 13.65 8.35
C GLY A 408 -22.17 13.31 8.74
N MET A 409 -22.76 12.28 8.14
CA MET A 409 -24.01 11.70 8.63
C MET A 409 -23.73 10.84 9.87
N SER A 410 -24.75 10.55 10.68
CA SER A 410 -24.60 9.82 11.95
C SER A 410 -24.38 8.30 11.79
N ARG A 411 -23.77 7.85 10.69
CA ARG A 411 -23.48 6.44 10.39
C ARG A 411 -22.23 6.36 9.53
N ARG A 412 -21.35 5.42 9.88
CA ARG A 412 -20.18 4.93 9.13
C ARG A 412 -20.44 4.95 7.61
N GLU A 413 -19.76 5.86 6.91
CA GLU A 413 -19.87 6.05 5.48
C GLU A 413 -18.94 5.09 4.74
N VAL A 414 -19.37 3.84 4.60
CA VAL A 414 -18.64 2.87 3.79
C VAL A 414 -18.91 3.07 2.32
N VAL A 415 -17.83 3.22 1.57
CA VAL A 415 -17.75 3.11 0.12
C VAL A 415 -16.88 1.91 -0.24
N TYR A 416 -17.13 1.30 -1.39
CA TYR A 416 -16.53 0.01 -1.73
C TYR A 416 -15.73 0.09 -3.02
N VAL A 417 -14.54 -0.51 -3.03
CA VAL A 417 -13.69 -0.62 -4.21
C VAL A 417 -13.36 -2.09 -4.46
N PHE A 418 -13.72 -2.57 -5.64
CA PHE A 418 -13.59 -3.97 -6.02
C PHE A 418 -12.26 -4.20 -6.75
N ALA A 419 -11.20 -4.44 -5.98
CA ALA A 419 -9.83 -4.53 -6.48
C ALA A 419 -9.66 -5.49 -7.67
N GLU A 420 -10.26 -6.68 -7.60
CA GLU A 420 -10.20 -7.67 -8.69
C GLU A 420 -10.95 -7.19 -9.95
N SER A 421 -12.04 -6.45 -9.78
CA SER A 421 -12.87 -5.95 -10.88
C SER A 421 -12.19 -4.84 -11.68
N VAL A 422 -11.24 -4.12 -11.06
CA VAL A 422 -10.36 -3.15 -11.72
C VAL A 422 -9.00 -3.74 -12.11
N GLY A 423 -8.84 -5.07 -12.01
CA GLY A 423 -7.67 -5.81 -12.49
C GLY A 423 -6.48 -5.80 -11.54
N ASN A 424 -6.68 -5.55 -10.25
CA ASN A 424 -5.63 -5.46 -9.23
C ASN A 424 -4.51 -4.44 -9.54
N SER A 425 -4.81 -3.47 -10.41
CA SER A 425 -3.93 -2.36 -10.76
C SER A 425 -3.91 -1.33 -9.63
N THR A 426 -2.73 -1.02 -9.09
CA THR A 426 -2.54 0.00 -8.04
C THR A 426 -3.15 1.35 -8.45
N GLN A 427 -2.91 1.77 -9.69
CA GLN A 427 -3.52 2.97 -10.23
C GLN A 427 -5.05 2.85 -10.23
N SER A 428 -5.61 1.78 -10.81
CA SER A 428 -7.07 1.69 -10.95
C SER A 428 -7.78 1.61 -9.60
N ILE A 429 -7.19 0.94 -8.62
CA ILE A 429 -7.71 0.86 -7.25
C ILE A 429 -7.67 2.24 -6.59
N ALA A 430 -6.58 2.99 -6.73
CA ALA A 430 -6.48 4.33 -6.17
C ALA A 430 -7.50 5.30 -6.81
N GLU A 431 -7.60 5.32 -8.14
CA GLU A 431 -8.56 6.16 -8.85
C GLU A 431 -10.01 5.84 -8.45
N ALA A 432 -10.35 4.55 -8.33
CA ALA A 432 -11.67 4.13 -7.83
C ALA A 432 -11.86 4.56 -6.37
N SER A 433 -10.85 4.40 -5.51
CA SER A 433 -10.91 4.84 -4.11
C SER A 433 -11.18 6.34 -4.00
N SER A 434 -10.47 7.16 -4.75
CA SER A 434 -10.67 8.61 -4.80
C SER A 434 -12.04 8.98 -5.35
N HIS A 435 -12.49 8.30 -6.41
CA HIS A 435 -13.81 8.48 -7.03
C HIS A 435 -14.96 8.18 -6.06
N GLU A 436 -14.93 7.01 -5.42
CA GLU A 436 -15.97 6.58 -4.49
C GLU A 436 -15.98 7.44 -3.22
N ALA A 437 -14.82 7.83 -2.70
CA ALA A 437 -14.75 8.79 -1.62
C ALA A 437 -15.29 10.17 -2.04
N GLY A 438 -15.06 10.59 -3.30
CA GLY A 438 -15.62 11.79 -3.90
C GLY A 438 -17.15 11.83 -3.83
N HIS A 439 -17.82 10.70 -4.07
CA HIS A 439 -19.26 10.58 -3.88
C HIS A 439 -19.66 10.86 -2.43
N ALA A 440 -18.98 10.29 -1.44
CA ALA A 440 -19.27 10.56 -0.03
C ALA A 440 -19.23 12.06 0.29
N PHE A 441 -18.31 12.81 -0.33
CA PHE A 441 -18.19 14.28 -0.22
C PHE A 441 -19.21 15.09 -1.06
N GLY A 442 -20.10 14.42 -1.78
CA GLY A 442 -21.20 15.03 -2.53
C GLY A 442 -20.95 15.24 -4.01
N LEU A 443 -19.91 14.64 -4.59
CA LEU A 443 -19.66 14.70 -6.02
C LEU A 443 -20.56 13.72 -6.79
N ALA A 444 -20.97 14.13 -7.99
CA ALA A 444 -21.57 13.27 -9.01
C ALA A 444 -20.52 12.92 -10.08
N HIS A 445 -20.83 11.93 -10.93
CA HIS A 445 -19.98 11.61 -12.08
C HIS A 445 -19.80 12.83 -12.98
N GLN A 446 -18.62 12.91 -13.57
CA GLN A 446 -18.27 13.84 -14.62
C GLN A 446 -18.54 13.16 -15.97
N SER A 447 -19.65 13.51 -16.61
CA SER A 447 -20.04 12.93 -17.90
C SER A 447 -19.52 13.77 -19.08
N LEU A 448 -19.40 13.15 -20.25
CA LEU A 448 -19.08 13.84 -21.51
C LEU A 448 -20.37 14.10 -22.28
N PHE A 449 -20.55 15.32 -22.79
CA PHE A 449 -21.72 15.72 -23.58
C PHE A 449 -21.30 16.33 -24.91
N ASP A 450 -22.14 16.15 -25.92
CA ASP A 450 -22.04 16.86 -27.19
C ASP A 450 -22.41 18.34 -26.99
N SER A 451 -21.51 19.24 -27.39
CA SER A 451 -21.67 20.68 -27.17
C SER A 451 -22.77 21.32 -28.01
N ASP A 452 -23.12 20.71 -29.14
CA ASP A 452 -24.08 21.25 -30.10
C ASP A 452 -25.51 20.72 -29.83
N THR A 453 -25.63 19.44 -29.50
CA THR A 453 -26.92 18.78 -29.26
C THR A 453 -27.33 18.74 -27.79
N GLY A 454 -26.35 18.77 -26.88
CA GLY A 454 -26.56 18.57 -25.44
C GLY A 454 -26.83 17.12 -25.05
N GLU A 455 -26.68 16.17 -25.97
CA GLU A 455 -26.80 14.73 -25.70
C GLU A 455 -25.58 14.23 -24.93
N GLU A 456 -25.80 13.31 -23.98
CA GLU A 456 -24.73 12.63 -23.27
C GLU A 456 -24.05 11.62 -24.21
N LEU A 457 -22.73 11.70 -24.27
CA LEU A 457 -21.89 10.81 -25.07
C LEU A 457 -21.35 9.66 -24.23
N GLU A 458 -20.90 9.95 -23.00
CA GLU A 458 -20.38 8.98 -22.05
C GLU A 458 -20.78 9.39 -20.63
N ASP A 459 -21.32 8.44 -19.85
CA ASP A 459 -21.63 8.61 -18.42
C ASP A 459 -20.37 8.93 -17.58
N TYR A 460 -19.21 8.44 -18.03
CA TYR A 460 -17.91 8.68 -17.40
C TYR A 460 -16.98 9.30 -18.42
N HIS A 461 -16.57 10.54 -18.18
CA HIS A 461 -15.71 11.28 -19.10
C HIS A 461 -14.34 10.58 -19.23
N PRO A 462 -13.94 10.13 -20.44
CA PRO A 462 -12.71 9.36 -20.65
C PRO A 462 -11.43 10.20 -20.64
N GLY A 463 -11.58 11.52 -20.57
CA GLY A 463 -10.48 12.48 -20.59
C GLY A 463 -9.92 12.74 -21.97
N GLU A 464 -8.90 13.58 -22.03
CA GLU A 464 -8.23 14.01 -23.26
C GLU A 464 -6.73 13.76 -23.16
N GLY A 465 -6.13 13.19 -24.21
CA GLY A 465 -4.71 12.85 -24.21
C GLY A 465 -4.33 12.00 -22.99
N ASN A 466 -3.37 12.49 -22.20
CA ASN A 466 -2.87 11.84 -20.99
C ASN A 466 -3.62 12.21 -19.71
N TRP A 467 -4.68 13.02 -19.80
CA TRP A 467 -5.47 13.49 -18.66
C TRP A 467 -6.88 12.88 -18.64
N ALA A 468 -7.47 12.69 -17.44
CA ALA A 468 -8.93 12.51 -17.23
C ALA A 468 -9.39 13.06 -15.86
N PRO A 469 -10.68 13.39 -15.70
CA PRO A 469 -11.22 13.75 -14.39
C PRO A 469 -11.36 12.53 -13.48
N ILE A 470 -11.10 12.68 -12.18
CA ILE A 470 -11.25 11.61 -11.16
C ILE A 470 -12.69 11.09 -11.13
N MET A 471 -13.68 11.98 -11.16
CA MET A 471 -15.11 11.62 -11.23
C MET A 471 -15.56 11.10 -12.61
N GLY A 472 -14.62 10.85 -13.54
CA GLY A 472 -14.85 10.19 -14.83
C GLY A 472 -14.22 8.79 -14.86
N VAL A 473 -13.41 8.50 -15.89
CA VAL A 473 -12.65 7.24 -15.98
C VAL A 473 -11.17 7.50 -16.27
N SER A 474 -10.33 7.40 -15.24
CA SER A 474 -8.91 7.79 -15.24
C SER A 474 -7.90 6.63 -15.18
N TYR A 475 -8.35 5.37 -15.11
CA TYR A 475 -7.55 4.16 -14.83
C TYR A 475 -6.25 3.94 -15.63
N GLY A 476 -6.05 4.63 -16.75
CA GLY A 476 -4.84 4.53 -17.58
C GLY A 476 -4.26 5.88 -18.01
N LYS A 477 -4.58 6.95 -17.29
CA LYS A 477 -4.09 8.31 -17.58
C LYS A 477 -2.85 8.62 -16.77
N ALA A 478 -1.95 9.43 -17.33
CA ALA A 478 -0.77 9.87 -16.59
C ALA A 478 -1.12 10.98 -15.58
N LEU A 479 -2.22 11.68 -15.81
CA LEU A 479 -2.70 12.77 -14.98
C LEU A 479 -4.21 12.59 -14.72
N SER A 480 -4.58 12.49 -13.46
CA SER A 480 -5.96 12.48 -12.97
C SER A 480 -6.13 13.68 -12.07
N THR A 481 -7.23 14.42 -12.20
CA THR A 481 -7.46 15.58 -11.33
C THR A 481 -8.92 15.73 -10.98
N TRP A 482 -9.18 16.38 -9.85
CA TRP A 482 -10.48 17.03 -9.61
C TRP A 482 -10.77 18.00 -10.75
N HIS A 483 -12.04 18.12 -11.13
CA HIS A 483 -12.40 18.83 -12.35
C HIS A 483 -13.54 19.84 -12.16
N LEU A 484 -13.61 20.75 -13.12
CA LEU A 484 -14.70 21.70 -13.28
C LEU A 484 -15.39 21.41 -14.62
N GLY A 485 -16.34 20.48 -14.61
CA GLY A 485 -16.97 19.96 -15.82
C GLY A 485 -18.48 19.73 -15.72
N PRO A 486 -19.14 19.31 -16.81
CA PRO A 486 -20.56 18.97 -16.83
C PRO A 486 -20.86 17.62 -16.16
N THR A 487 -21.98 17.51 -15.44
CA THR A 487 -22.36 16.25 -14.74
C THR A 487 -23.62 15.61 -15.30
N ASN A 488 -24.75 16.32 -15.29
CA ASN A 488 -26.04 15.78 -15.78
C ASN A 488 -26.52 16.43 -17.09
N SER A 489 -25.83 17.48 -17.53
CA SER A 489 -26.11 18.20 -18.77
C SER A 489 -24.97 19.17 -19.08
N VAL A 490 -24.88 19.61 -20.34
CA VAL A 490 -23.93 20.66 -20.79
C VAL A 490 -23.98 21.96 -19.97
N ASN A 491 -25.11 22.24 -19.29
CA ASN A 491 -25.33 23.48 -18.53
C ASN A 491 -25.14 23.32 -17.02
N SER A 492 -25.04 22.09 -16.52
CA SER A 492 -24.87 21.80 -15.10
C SER A 492 -23.43 21.40 -14.84
N ARG A 493 -22.62 22.36 -14.41
CA ARG A 493 -21.20 22.13 -14.12
C ARG A 493 -20.98 21.94 -12.62
N GLN A 494 -20.23 20.90 -12.28
CA GLN A 494 -19.75 20.61 -10.93
C GLN A 494 -18.32 21.14 -10.79
N ASP A 495 -18.04 21.70 -9.63
CA ASP A 495 -16.74 22.24 -9.24
C ASP A 495 -16.25 21.36 -8.09
N ASP A 496 -15.49 20.32 -8.43
CA ASP A 496 -15.17 19.23 -7.51
C ASP A 496 -14.46 19.74 -6.28
N MET A 497 -13.39 20.53 -6.47
CA MET A 497 -12.60 21.05 -5.35
C MET A 497 -13.42 21.97 -4.46
N ARG A 498 -14.31 22.80 -5.04
CA ARG A 498 -15.18 23.68 -4.25
C ARG A 498 -16.21 22.91 -3.43
N ILE A 499 -16.69 21.76 -3.91
CA ILE A 499 -17.65 20.93 -3.18
C ILE A 499 -16.95 20.19 -2.04
N ILE A 500 -15.82 19.52 -2.32
CA ILE A 500 -15.02 18.82 -1.30
C ILE A 500 -14.61 19.81 -0.20
N GLY A 501 -13.98 20.93 -0.57
CA GLY A 501 -13.53 21.98 0.35
C GLY A 501 -14.64 22.89 0.87
N SER A 502 -15.92 22.56 0.65
CA SER A 502 -17.03 23.39 1.11
C SER A 502 -17.22 23.33 2.63
N SER A 503 -17.87 24.35 3.18
CA SER A 503 -18.31 24.32 4.59
C SER A 503 -19.32 23.22 4.90
N GLY A 504 -19.90 22.56 3.88
CA GLY A 504 -20.81 21.42 4.06
C GLY A 504 -20.09 20.19 4.60
N ASN A 505 -18.86 19.95 4.14
CA ASN A 505 -18.02 18.86 4.64
C ASN A 505 -17.18 19.28 5.86
N GLY A 506 -17.04 20.58 6.13
CA GLY A 506 -16.56 21.07 7.43
C GLY A 506 -15.05 21.02 7.69
N PHE A 507 -14.24 20.52 6.75
CA PHE A 507 -12.77 20.50 6.88
C PHE A 507 -12.05 21.53 5.99
N GLY A 508 -12.56 21.84 4.81
CA GLY A 508 -12.01 22.90 3.95
C GLY A 508 -10.71 22.55 3.23
N PHE A 509 -10.11 23.54 2.57
CA PHE A 509 -8.79 23.44 1.97
C PHE A 509 -7.69 23.45 3.01
N ARG A 510 -6.51 22.94 2.67
CA ARG A 510 -5.28 23.21 3.40
C ARG A 510 -4.98 24.72 3.40
N ASP A 511 -4.25 25.12 4.43
CA ASP A 511 -3.70 26.46 4.52
C ASP A 511 -2.55 26.61 3.51
N ASP A 512 -2.44 27.81 2.93
CA ASP A 512 -1.33 28.22 2.06
C ASP A 512 -0.01 28.14 2.84
N ASP A 513 0.95 27.37 2.33
CA ASP A 513 2.24 27.13 2.95
C ASP A 513 3.29 28.20 2.59
N PHE A 514 3.16 28.84 1.42
CA PHE A 514 4.06 29.90 0.97
C PHE A 514 3.35 31.04 0.22
N GLY A 515 3.43 32.26 0.76
CA GLY A 515 2.68 33.37 0.17
C GLY A 515 3.07 33.75 -1.26
N ASN A 516 2.08 34.20 -2.03
CA ASN A 516 2.09 34.30 -3.50
C ASN A 516 2.86 35.45 -4.17
N THR A 517 3.59 36.25 -3.40
CA THR A 517 4.22 37.46 -3.91
C THR A 517 5.63 37.64 -3.35
N SER A 518 6.45 38.45 -4.03
CA SER A 518 7.78 38.81 -3.53
C SER A 518 7.79 39.49 -2.14
N ASN A 519 6.65 40.04 -1.68
CA ASN A 519 6.53 40.64 -0.35
C ASN A 519 6.23 39.61 0.75
N SER A 520 5.62 38.48 0.38
CA SER A 520 5.26 37.37 1.28
C SER A 520 6.16 36.16 1.10
N ALA A 521 7.10 36.23 0.16
CA ALA A 521 7.95 35.13 -0.25
C ALA A 521 8.85 34.61 0.88
N ALA A 522 8.98 33.29 0.97
CA ALA A 522 9.93 32.64 1.86
C ALA A 522 11.37 32.78 1.34
N GLU A 523 12.36 32.48 2.17
CA GLU A 523 13.76 32.42 1.75
C GLU A 523 14.01 31.07 1.05
N LEU A 524 14.56 31.09 -0.18
CA LEU A 524 14.71 29.89 -1.02
C LEU A 524 15.86 28.98 -0.57
N VAL A 525 16.92 29.58 -0.02
CA VAL A 525 18.21 28.92 0.20
C VAL A 525 18.54 28.82 1.67
N ASP A 526 19.22 27.74 2.05
CA ASP A 526 19.77 27.59 3.40
C ASP A 526 21.08 28.38 3.60
N ALA A 527 21.64 28.33 4.81
CA ALA A 527 22.86 29.03 5.18
C ALA A 527 24.11 28.62 4.36
N VAL A 528 24.03 27.54 3.58
CA VAL A 528 25.10 27.08 2.68
C VAL A 528 24.71 27.18 1.20
N HIS A 529 23.70 28.00 0.88
CA HIS A 529 23.27 28.30 -0.50
C HIS A 529 22.64 27.12 -1.25
N ARG A 530 22.14 26.12 -0.52
CA ARG A 530 21.44 24.97 -1.08
C ARG A 530 19.93 25.22 -1.11
N ILE A 531 19.28 24.73 -2.15
CA ILE A 531 17.82 24.74 -2.33
C ILE A 531 17.31 23.34 -1.98
N GLN A 532 16.45 23.25 -0.98
CA GLN A 532 15.72 22.04 -0.60
C GLN A 532 14.42 22.46 0.07
N VAL A 533 13.32 22.46 -0.69
CA VAL A 533 12.00 22.91 -0.22
C VAL A 533 10.96 21.89 -0.67
N ASP A 534 10.10 21.48 0.25
CA ASP A 534 8.87 20.76 -0.05
C ASP A 534 7.70 21.75 0.08
N GLY A 535 6.74 21.69 -0.84
CA GLY A 535 5.58 22.56 -0.83
C GLY A 535 4.34 21.95 -1.49
N LEU A 536 3.22 22.66 -1.40
CA LEU A 536 1.92 22.25 -1.90
C LEU A 536 1.25 23.42 -2.60
N ILE A 537 0.99 23.26 -3.89
CA ILE A 537 0.02 24.12 -4.57
C ILE A 537 -1.37 23.57 -4.24
N GLU A 538 -2.13 24.24 -3.38
CA GLU A 538 -3.41 23.73 -2.85
C GLU A 538 -4.62 24.23 -3.64
N ARG A 539 -4.46 25.28 -4.47
CA ARG A 539 -5.52 25.87 -5.30
C ARG A 539 -5.01 26.31 -6.67
N ASN A 540 -5.93 26.38 -7.64
CA ASN A 540 -5.60 26.79 -9.02
C ASN A 540 -5.04 28.22 -9.15
N ASN A 541 -5.28 29.07 -8.15
CA ASN A 541 -4.78 30.43 -8.11
C ASN A 541 -3.64 30.62 -7.10
N ASP A 542 -3.19 29.51 -6.52
CA ASP A 542 -2.07 29.50 -5.62
C ASP A 542 -0.74 29.54 -6.38
N VAL A 543 0.24 30.16 -5.75
CA VAL A 543 1.57 30.44 -6.28
C VAL A 543 2.45 30.50 -5.05
N ASP A 544 3.56 29.76 -5.05
CA ASP A 544 4.53 29.83 -3.98
C ASP A 544 5.70 30.69 -4.41
N ALA A 545 5.95 31.77 -3.66
CA ALA A 545 7.03 32.68 -3.93
C ALA A 545 8.21 32.45 -2.98
N PHE A 546 9.40 32.37 -3.55
CA PHE A 546 10.67 32.26 -2.82
C PHE A 546 11.64 33.34 -3.26
N THR A 547 12.35 33.97 -2.33
CA THR A 547 13.37 34.97 -2.64
C THR A 547 14.76 34.46 -2.29
N PHE A 548 15.73 34.89 -3.09
CA PHE A 548 17.16 34.67 -2.83
C PHE A 548 17.95 35.90 -3.28
N GLU A 549 19.15 36.04 -2.73
CA GLU A 549 20.10 37.08 -3.12
C GLU A 549 21.40 36.43 -3.57
N LEU A 550 21.96 36.96 -4.67
CA LEU A 550 23.25 36.55 -5.18
C LEU A 550 24.32 37.56 -4.78
N ASP A 551 25.34 37.09 -4.09
CA ASP A 551 26.54 37.84 -3.77
C ASP A 551 27.46 37.98 -4.99
N PRO A 552 28.40 38.94 -4.98
CA PRO A 552 29.38 39.13 -6.06
C PRO A 552 30.26 37.91 -6.38
N SER A 553 30.34 36.92 -5.48
CA SER A 553 31.08 35.67 -5.70
C SER A 553 30.27 34.58 -6.40
N GLN A 554 28.94 34.74 -6.50
CA GLN A 554 28.04 33.74 -7.07
C GLN A 554 27.71 34.07 -8.52
N SER A 555 27.51 33.03 -9.33
CA SER A 555 27.34 33.18 -10.79
C SER A 555 25.95 32.88 -11.32
N GLY A 556 25.05 32.33 -10.52
CA GLY A 556 23.72 31.93 -10.99
C GLY A 556 22.97 30.99 -10.05
N ILE A 557 21.92 30.39 -10.61
CA ILE A 557 21.02 29.45 -9.95
C ILE A 557 20.88 28.19 -10.82
N SER A 558 20.81 27.04 -10.16
CA SER A 558 20.34 25.78 -10.73
C SER A 558 19.30 25.20 -9.79
N VAL A 559 18.07 25.01 -10.29
CA VAL A 559 16.93 24.51 -9.52
C VAL A 559 16.11 23.55 -10.37
N ARG A 560 15.68 22.46 -9.74
CA ARG A 560 14.75 21.47 -10.28
C ARG A 560 13.55 21.39 -9.36
N LEU A 561 12.37 21.33 -9.97
CA LEU A 561 11.08 21.09 -9.34
C LEU A 561 10.61 19.70 -9.76
N ASP A 562 10.41 18.83 -8.77
CA ASP A 562 9.73 17.56 -8.94
C ASP A 562 8.32 17.64 -8.38
N VAL A 563 7.38 17.00 -9.05
CA VAL A 563 6.04 16.74 -8.51
C VAL A 563 6.03 15.37 -7.81
N ALA A 564 4.90 15.00 -7.19
CA ALA A 564 4.73 13.66 -6.63
C ALA A 564 5.14 12.57 -7.64
N GLU A 565 5.88 11.55 -7.18
CA GLU A 565 6.39 10.49 -8.06
C GLU A 565 5.26 9.58 -8.58
N VAL A 566 4.22 9.41 -7.76
CA VAL A 566 3.12 8.48 -8.00
C VAL A 566 1.81 9.24 -7.88
N GLY A 567 0.95 9.12 -8.90
CA GLY A 567 -0.38 9.76 -8.91
C GLY A 567 -0.29 11.28 -8.90
N ASN A 568 0.68 11.86 -9.61
CA ASN A 568 0.87 13.30 -9.62
C ASN A 568 -0.35 14.02 -10.19
N ASN A 569 -0.78 15.08 -9.50
CA ASN A 569 -1.91 15.91 -9.93
C ASN A 569 -1.47 17.31 -10.37
N LEU A 570 -0.31 17.75 -9.89
CA LEU A 570 0.33 19.00 -10.28
C LEU A 570 0.99 18.87 -11.66
N ASP A 571 0.71 19.84 -12.52
CA ASP A 571 1.52 20.16 -13.70
C ASP A 571 2.16 21.53 -13.44
N ALA A 572 3.46 21.53 -13.13
CA ALA A 572 4.13 22.65 -12.50
C ALA A 572 4.77 23.60 -13.51
N VAL A 573 4.69 24.89 -13.20
CA VAL A 573 5.43 25.96 -13.87
C VAL A 573 6.40 26.58 -12.88
N LEU A 574 7.67 26.66 -13.27
CA LEU A 574 8.71 27.34 -12.52
C LEU A 574 9.07 28.65 -13.21
N GLU A 575 8.93 29.79 -12.54
CA GLU A 575 9.22 31.11 -13.10
C GLU A 575 10.22 31.89 -12.24
N LEU A 576 11.25 32.45 -12.86
CA LEU A 576 12.22 33.32 -12.21
C LEU A 576 11.94 34.78 -12.58
N GLN A 577 11.89 35.65 -11.58
CA GLN A 577 11.67 37.09 -11.72
C GLN A 577 12.84 37.91 -11.16
N ASP A 578 13.03 39.11 -11.72
CA ASP A 578 13.97 40.10 -11.21
C ASP A 578 13.44 40.83 -9.95
N ALA A 579 14.26 41.71 -9.38
CA ALA A 579 13.90 42.50 -8.20
C ALA A 579 12.68 43.43 -8.38
N THR A 580 12.23 43.67 -9.62
CA THR A 580 11.05 44.47 -9.95
C THR A 580 9.81 43.63 -10.20
N GLY A 581 9.93 42.29 -10.14
CA GLY A 581 8.86 41.34 -10.44
C GLY A 581 8.65 41.13 -11.94
N GLN A 582 9.62 41.47 -12.78
CA GLN A 582 9.56 41.13 -14.21
C GLN A 582 10.11 39.73 -14.44
N PRO A 583 9.43 38.88 -15.25
CA PRO A 583 9.91 37.54 -15.54
C PRO A 583 11.20 37.57 -16.36
N ILE A 584 12.20 36.82 -15.90
CA ILE A 584 13.48 36.59 -16.58
C ILE A 584 13.36 35.34 -17.45
N MET A 585 12.86 34.25 -16.87
CA MET A 585 12.65 32.98 -17.56
C MET A 585 11.59 32.15 -16.85
N SER A 586 11.00 31.21 -17.57
CA SER A 586 10.05 30.23 -17.05
C SER A 586 10.26 28.88 -17.73
N ASP A 587 9.96 27.80 -17.03
CA ASP A 587 9.94 26.44 -17.55
C ASP A 587 8.62 25.74 -17.18
N ALA A 588 8.02 25.07 -18.17
CA ALA A 588 6.77 24.32 -18.10
C ALA A 588 6.79 23.27 -19.23
N PRO A 589 7.60 22.21 -19.08
CA PRO A 589 7.90 21.30 -20.18
C PRO A 589 6.69 20.42 -20.54
N SER A 590 6.27 20.40 -21.80
CA SER A 590 5.14 19.57 -22.26
C SER A 590 5.37 18.05 -22.20
N THR A 591 6.52 17.61 -21.67
CA THR A 591 6.96 16.21 -21.62
C THR A 591 7.17 15.70 -20.19
N SER A 592 7.02 16.56 -19.19
CA SER A 592 7.12 16.20 -17.77
C SER A 592 6.29 17.16 -16.94
N PHE A 593 5.73 16.69 -15.83
CA PHE A 593 4.94 17.53 -14.94
C PHE A 593 5.79 18.37 -13.96
N GLY A 594 7.08 18.06 -13.83
CA GLY A 594 8.07 18.88 -13.14
C GLY A 594 8.77 19.87 -14.08
N ALA A 595 9.54 20.80 -13.50
CA ALA A 595 10.20 21.89 -14.23
C ALA A 595 11.65 22.09 -13.76
N LYS A 596 12.48 22.77 -14.57
CA LYS A 596 13.87 23.07 -14.19
C LYS A 596 14.33 24.42 -14.73
N LEU A 597 15.18 25.10 -13.96
CA LEU A 597 15.82 26.35 -14.37
C LEU A 597 17.31 26.31 -14.01
N GLU A 598 18.14 26.57 -15.01
CA GLU A 598 19.58 26.76 -14.82
C GLU A 598 20.01 28.00 -15.61
N THR A 599 20.49 29.03 -14.90
CA THR A 599 20.84 30.30 -15.54
C THR A 599 21.87 31.10 -14.77
N ALA A 600 22.71 31.81 -15.52
CA ALA A 600 23.65 32.78 -14.97
C ALA A 600 22.92 34.09 -14.64
N LEU A 601 23.19 34.64 -13.46
CA LEU A 601 22.54 35.84 -12.97
C LEU A 601 23.58 36.79 -12.37
N PRO A 602 23.46 38.11 -12.61
CA PRO A 602 24.29 39.07 -11.90
C PRO A 602 23.97 39.09 -10.39
N PRO A 603 24.86 39.66 -9.56
CA PRO A 603 24.57 39.88 -8.15
C PRO A 603 23.31 40.73 -7.97
N GLY A 604 22.44 40.32 -7.05
CA GLY A 604 21.15 40.98 -6.83
C GLY A 604 20.10 40.06 -6.22
N ARG A 605 18.93 40.64 -5.95
CA ARG A 605 17.78 39.91 -5.38
C ARG A 605 16.85 39.42 -6.49
N TYR A 606 16.36 38.19 -6.32
CA TYR A 606 15.48 37.51 -7.26
C TYR A 606 14.30 36.87 -6.54
N THR A 607 13.23 36.57 -7.30
CA THR A 607 12.08 35.79 -6.82
C THR A 607 11.87 34.60 -7.74
N LEU A 608 11.81 33.39 -7.18
CA LEU A 608 11.40 32.17 -7.85
C LEU A 608 9.93 31.89 -7.49
N LEU A 609 9.10 31.61 -8.49
CA LEU A 609 7.70 31.29 -8.33
C LEU A 609 7.44 29.86 -8.78
N VAL A 610 6.76 29.09 -7.95
CA VAL A 610 6.13 27.82 -8.30
C VAL A 610 4.65 28.07 -8.47
N LYS A 611 4.06 27.59 -9.56
CA LYS A 611 2.63 27.78 -9.84
C LYS A 611 2.09 26.62 -10.68
N PRO A 612 0.78 26.38 -10.66
CA PRO A 612 0.18 25.38 -11.53
C PRO A 612 0.12 25.87 -12.98
N GLU A 613 0.07 24.94 -13.94
CA GLU A 613 -0.35 25.27 -15.30
C GLU A 613 -1.76 25.88 -15.28
N ASN A 614 -2.12 26.69 -16.28
CA ASN A 614 -3.40 27.42 -16.34
C ASN A 614 -4.57 26.51 -16.78
N GLU A 615 -4.69 25.36 -16.14
CA GLU A 615 -5.80 24.41 -16.24
C GLU A 615 -6.33 24.07 -14.84
N TYR A 616 -7.64 23.84 -14.73
CA TYR A 616 -8.27 23.57 -13.44
C TYR A 616 -7.83 22.19 -12.91
N GLY A 617 -7.50 22.14 -11.62
CA GLY A 617 -7.21 20.90 -10.89
C GLY A 617 -5.74 20.49 -10.96
N ARG A 618 -4.87 21.29 -11.59
CA ARG A 618 -3.41 21.06 -11.68
C ARG A 618 -2.70 21.42 -10.37
N VAL A 619 -3.18 20.87 -9.27
CA VAL A 619 -2.73 21.18 -7.90
C VAL A 619 -2.10 19.94 -7.28
N GLY A 620 -1.20 20.10 -6.31
CA GLY A 620 -0.50 18.96 -5.73
C GLY A 620 0.85 19.31 -5.11
N GLN A 621 1.52 18.29 -4.61
CA GLN A 621 2.79 18.42 -3.90
C GLN A 621 3.96 18.58 -4.86
N TYR A 622 4.99 19.31 -4.42
CA TYR A 622 6.25 19.44 -5.14
C TYR A 622 7.47 19.51 -4.21
N ARG A 623 8.65 19.28 -4.80
CA ARG A 623 9.96 19.44 -4.18
C ARG A 623 10.89 20.24 -5.07
N LEU A 624 11.45 21.33 -4.53
CA LEU A 624 12.57 22.07 -5.12
C LEU A 624 13.90 21.52 -4.61
N THR A 625 14.83 21.23 -5.54
CA THR A 625 16.22 20.85 -5.25
C THR A 625 17.18 21.67 -6.10
N GLY A 626 18.33 22.07 -5.55
CA GLY A 626 19.29 22.88 -6.31
C GLY A 626 20.29 23.66 -5.47
N SER A 627 20.89 24.69 -6.06
CA SER A 627 21.80 25.62 -5.39
C SER A 627 21.89 26.97 -6.08
N VAL A 628 22.25 27.98 -5.30
CA VAL A 628 22.78 29.26 -5.82
C VAL A 628 24.31 29.21 -5.68
N ASP A 629 25.04 29.72 -6.67
CA ASP A 629 26.45 29.40 -6.98
C ASP A 629 26.65 28.30 -8.04
N ALA A 630 25.61 28.05 -8.86
CA ALA A 630 25.78 27.28 -10.09
C ALA A 630 26.72 28.05 -11.05
N PRO A 631 27.81 27.41 -11.53
CA PRO A 631 28.94 28.08 -12.15
C PRO A 631 28.53 28.80 -13.44
N THR A 632 29.23 29.91 -13.72
CA THR A 632 29.27 30.57 -15.02
C THR A 632 29.15 29.56 -16.17
N GLN A 633 28.00 29.55 -16.85
CA GLN A 633 27.95 29.10 -18.24
C GLN A 633 28.81 30.07 -19.05
N THR A 634 30.12 29.81 -19.09
CA THR A 634 30.83 30.07 -20.34
C THR A 634 30.24 29.03 -21.28
N ALA A 635 29.33 29.45 -22.15
CA ALA A 635 28.83 28.59 -23.21
C ALA A 635 30.04 27.99 -23.94
N ILE A 636 30.33 26.71 -23.70
CA ILE A 636 31.23 25.95 -24.57
C ILE A 636 30.32 25.19 -25.53
N GLU A 637 29.90 25.89 -26.57
CA GLU A 637 29.50 25.22 -27.80
C GLU A 637 30.70 24.39 -28.31
N PHE A 638 30.62 23.07 -28.22
CA PHE A 638 31.51 22.19 -28.98
C PHE A 638 30.93 21.94 -30.37
N GLY A 639 31.22 22.87 -31.29
CA GLY A 639 31.17 22.74 -32.75
C GLY A 639 32.43 23.37 -33.37
N PRO A 640 32.91 22.92 -34.54
CA PRO A 640 34.33 22.56 -34.72
C PRO A 640 35.24 23.72 -35.16
N SER A 641 36.33 23.97 -34.41
CA SER A 641 37.72 24.24 -34.89
C SER A 641 38.62 24.85 -33.79
N VAL A 642 39.44 24.03 -33.10
CA VAL A 642 40.93 24.08 -33.03
C VAL A 642 41.55 25.52 -32.93
N ILE A 643 42.34 26.00 -31.93
CA ILE A 643 43.18 25.50 -30.79
C ILE A 643 43.54 26.72 -29.86
N PRO A 644 44.51 26.64 -28.91
CA PRO A 644 44.45 26.29 -27.48
C PRO A 644 44.59 27.49 -26.53
N GLY A 645 44.16 27.35 -25.27
CA GLY A 645 44.55 28.29 -24.23
C GLY A 645 44.11 27.85 -22.85
N SER A 646 45.01 27.16 -22.15
CA SER A 646 45.10 26.99 -20.69
C SER A 646 44.02 27.72 -19.87
N LEU A 647 43.08 26.97 -19.29
CA LEU A 647 42.25 27.43 -18.18
C LEU A 647 42.18 26.32 -17.12
N ALA A 648 42.48 26.72 -15.90
CA ALA A 648 42.48 25.90 -14.70
C ALA A 648 41.07 25.34 -14.46
N TYR A 649 40.95 24.02 -14.34
CA TYR A 649 39.67 23.36 -14.08
C TYR A 649 39.45 23.22 -12.56
N HIS A 650 38.19 23.32 -12.15
CA HIS A 650 37.69 23.36 -10.78
C HIS A 650 38.45 22.47 -9.78
N SER A 651 38.82 23.04 -8.63
CA SER A 651 39.47 22.35 -7.52
C SER A 651 38.49 21.69 -6.53
N GLY A 652 37.28 21.31 -6.96
CA GLY A 652 36.21 20.81 -6.08
C GLY A 652 35.36 19.70 -6.69
N PRO A 653 34.70 18.87 -5.84
CA PRO A 653 33.78 17.83 -6.29
C PRO A 653 32.51 18.42 -6.93
N LEU A 654 32.07 17.82 -8.04
CA LEU A 654 30.72 18.00 -8.57
C LEU A 654 29.76 17.17 -7.70
N LEU A 655 28.63 17.73 -7.32
CA LEU A 655 27.55 17.00 -6.67
C LEU A 655 26.52 16.62 -7.73
N GLY A 656 26.09 15.37 -7.71
CA GLY A 656 24.98 14.88 -8.53
C GLY A 656 24.07 13.99 -7.69
N ALA A 657 22.89 13.68 -8.21
CA ALA A 657 21.91 12.87 -7.52
C ALA A 657 21.27 11.92 -8.53
N ILE A 658 21.36 10.63 -8.25
CA ILE A 658 20.52 9.64 -8.91
C ILE A 658 19.26 9.58 -8.09
N ASN A 659 18.12 9.98 -8.62
CA ASN A 659 16.89 10.07 -7.83
C ASN A 659 16.10 8.75 -7.86
N TYR A 660 16.31 7.93 -8.90
CA TYR A 660 15.61 6.65 -9.11
C TYR A 660 16.54 5.59 -9.76
N PRO A 661 16.24 4.28 -9.68
CA PRO A 661 17.08 3.25 -10.29
C PRO A 661 17.19 3.33 -11.83
N SER A 662 16.23 3.98 -12.48
CA SER A 662 16.20 4.25 -13.92
C SER A 662 16.88 5.58 -14.31
N ASP A 663 17.18 6.42 -13.33
CA ASP A 663 17.79 7.73 -13.52
C ASP A 663 19.27 7.59 -13.88
N THR A 664 19.73 8.43 -14.80
CA THR A 664 21.13 8.45 -15.21
C THR A 664 21.62 9.87 -15.47
N ASP A 665 22.79 10.20 -14.93
CA ASP A 665 23.46 11.48 -15.18
C ASP A 665 24.58 11.34 -16.20
N ASP A 666 24.52 12.13 -17.28
CA ASP A 666 25.51 12.13 -18.37
C ASP A 666 26.44 13.36 -18.33
N TYR A 667 27.74 13.11 -18.17
CA TYR A 667 28.80 14.13 -18.20
C TYR A 667 29.61 14.01 -19.49
N ARG A 668 29.44 14.98 -20.40
CA ARG A 668 30.16 15.01 -21.68
C ARG A 668 31.45 15.85 -21.59
N LEU A 669 32.59 15.18 -21.73
CA LEU A 669 33.93 15.73 -21.49
C LEU A 669 34.70 15.94 -22.80
N PRO A 670 35.15 17.18 -23.08
CA PRO A 670 35.98 17.50 -24.23
C PRO A 670 37.46 17.21 -23.91
N ILE A 671 37.96 16.03 -24.29
CA ILE A 671 39.33 15.62 -23.95
C ILE A 671 40.19 15.61 -25.21
N ALA A 672 41.31 16.34 -25.20
CA ALA A 672 42.21 16.39 -26.34
C ALA A 672 42.98 15.07 -26.52
N ALA A 673 43.32 14.75 -27.78
CA ALA A 673 44.02 13.51 -28.12
C ALA A 673 45.31 13.35 -27.30
N GLY A 674 45.44 12.20 -26.63
CA GLY A 674 46.60 11.84 -25.81
C GLY A 674 46.57 12.34 -24.37
N GLN A 675 45.50 13.01 -23.92
CA GLN A 675 45.30 13.35 -22.51
C GLN A 675 44.77 12.16 -21.70
N PHE A 676 45.06 12.17 -20.40
CA PHE A 676 44.53 11.21 -19.42
C PHE A 676 43.40 11.84 -18.61
N LEU A 677 42.34 11.10 -18.35
CA LEU A 677 41.29 11.46 -17.40
C LEU A 677 41.36 10.52 -16.18
N ALA A 678 41.30 11.09 -14.99
CA ALA A 678 40.99 10.41 -13.74
C ALA A 678 39.65 10.92 -13.23
N ALA A 679 38.83 10.03 -12.67
CA ALA A 679 37.58 10.38 -12.04
C ALA A 679 37.40 9.60 -10.74
N VAL A 680 36.75 10.23 -9.78
CA VAL A 680 36.41 9.64 -8.48
C VAL A 680 34.93 9.85 -8.24
N LEU A 681 34.20 8.75 -8.06
CA LEU A 681 32.78 8.76 -7.71
C LEU A 681 32.61 8.29 -6.27
N THR A 682 31.88 9.05 -5.47
CA THR A 682 31.62 8.78 -4.04
C THR A 682 30.11 8.89 -3.77
N PRO A 683 29.40 7.78 -3.51
CA PRO A 683 28.01 7.83 -3.04
C PRO A 683 27.97 8.40 -1.63
N LEU A 684 27.00 9.26 -1.35
CA LEU A 684 26.82 9.91 -0.05
C LEU A 684 25.87 9.13 0.88
N ASP A 685 25.02 8.24 0.34
CA ASP A 685 24.16 7.34 1.12
C ASP A 685 24.82 5.96 1.34
N ALA A 686 24.85 5.51 2.60
CA ALA A 686 25.27 4.22 3.17
C ALA A 686 24.68 2.96 2.50
N ALA A 687 23.50 3.06 1.89
CA ALA A 687 22.77 1.91 1.35
C ALA A 687 22.83 1.77 -0.18
N ALA A 688 23.31 2.79 -0.90
CA ALA A 688 23.23 2.86 -2.35
C ALA A 688 24.43 2.25 -3.09
N SER A 689 24.17 1.74 -4.30
CA SER A 689 25.17 1.27 -5.24
C SER A 689 25.12 2.06 -6.55
N LEU A 690 26.21 2.74 -6.90
CA LEU A 690 26.34 3.51 -8.14
C LEU A 690 27.15 2.76 -9.19
N GLN A 691 26.81 2.93 -10.46
CA GLN A 691 27.58 2.49 -11.62
C GLN A 691 27.99 3.67 -12.48
N ILE A 692 29.10 3.50 -13.21
CA ILE A 692 29.54 4.45 -14.22
C ILE A 692 29.89 3.74 -15.51
N GLU A 693 29.37 4.26 -16.62
CA GLU A 693 29.53 3.75 -17.97
C GLU A 693 30.15 4.82 -18.87
N MET A 694 31.16 4.42 -19.65
CA MET A 694 31.67 5.23 -20.76
C MET A 694 30.86 4.91 -22.02
N VAL A 695 29.94 5.80 -22.39
CA VAL A 695 28.90 5.54 -23.40
C VAL A 695 29.50 5.15 -24.76
N GLU A 696 30.58 5.81 -25.19
CA GLU A 696 31.18 5.57 -26.51
C GLU A 696 31.90 4.22 -26.62
N THR A 697 32.33 3.64 -25.49
CA THR A 697 33.05 2.37 -25.47
C THR A 697 32.21 1.21 -24.93
N GLY A 698 31.05 1.50 -24.34
CA GLY A 698 30.23 0.55 -23.59
C GLY A 698 30.95 -0.03 -22.36
N GLN A 699 32.08 0.57 -21.96
CA GLN A 699 32.88 0.08 -20.86
C GLN A 699 32.22 0.52 -19.54
N LYS A 700 31.70 -0.46 -18.81
CA LYS A 700 31.17 -0.29 -17.45
C LYS A 700 32.28 -0.49 -16.44
N VAL A 701 32.37 0.39 -15.45
CA VAL A 701 33.25 0.23 -14.29
C VAL A 701 32.43 -0.37 -13.13
N ALA A 702 33.09 -1.14 -12.27
CA ALA A 702 32.45 -1.88 -11.17
C ALA A 702 31.65 -0.96 -10.22
N ALA A 703 30.57 -1.50 -9.64
CA ALA A 703 29.65 -0.76 -8.78
C ALA A 703 30.34 -0.21 -7.52
N VAL A 704 30.09 1.06 -7.20
CA VAL A 704 30.53 1.74 -5.97
C VAL A 704 29.48 1.55 -4.89
N ARG A 705 29.88 1.09 -3.71
CA ARG A 705 29.01 1.12 -2.53
C ARG A 705 29.28 2.35 -1.70
N ALA A 706 28.28 2.75 -0.95
CA ALA A 706 28.37 3.83 0.00
C ALA A 706 29.63 3.90 0.87
N GLY A 707 30.13 5.12 1.07
CA GLY A 707 31.35 5.36 1.86
C GLY A 707 32.63 4.84 1.21
N GLN A 708 32.55 4.34 -0.03
CA GLN A 708 33.70 4.01 -0.87
C GLN A 708 33.80 5.00 -2.02
N ALA A 709 35.04 5.37 -2.36
CA ALA A 709 35.35 6.12 -3.57
C ALA A 709 35.97 5.16 -4.59
N ILE A 710 35.46 5.11 -5.82
CA ILE A 710 36.10 4.32 -6.89
C ILE A 710 36.89 5.24 -7.81
N ARG A 711 38.17 4.93 -7.96
CA ARG A 711 39.06 5.54 -8.95
C ARG A 711 38.84 4.85 -10.30
N LEU A 712 38.48 5.63 -11.32
CA LEU A 712 38.44 5.10 -12.69
C LEU A 712 39.86 4.89 -13.23
N PRO A 713 40.09 3.85 -14.07
CA PRO A 713 41.37 3.69 -14.75
C PRO A 713 41.71 4.95 -15.56
N SER A 714 42.99 5.28 -15.70
CA SER A 714 43.39 6.38 -16.58
C SER A 714 43.30 5.94 -18.04
N PHE A 715 42.47 6.62 -18.83
CA PHE A 715 42.29 6.32 -20.25
C PHE A 715 42.91 7.41 -21.12
N ARG A 716 43.55 7.00 -22.22
CA ARG A 716 43.98 7.93 -23.28
C ARG A 716 42.85 8.06 -24.30
N THR A 717 42.42 9.29 -24.54
CA THR A 717 41.47 9.56 -25.63
C THR A 717 42.21 9.79 -26.94
N ASP A 718 41.56 9.46 -28.06
CA ASP A 718 42.02 9.74 -29.42
C ASP A 718 41.61 11.15 -29.91
N GLY A 719 40.97 11.94 -29.03
CA GLY A 719 40.48 13.28 -29.31
C GLY A 719 38.97 13.37 -29.56
N ALA A 720 38.23 12.25 -29.51
CA ALA A 720 36.77 12.28 -29.45
C ALA A 720 36.27 12.72 -28.06
N PRO A 721 35.13 13.45 -27.98
CA PRO A 721 34.48 13.73 -26.71
C PRO A 721 34.03 12.43 -26.04
N LEU A 722 34.21 12.35 -24.72
CA LEU A 722 33.88 11.19 -23.90
C LEU A 722 32.64 11.51 -23.05
N THR A 723 31.68 10.59 -22.99
CA THR A 723 30.49 10.72 -22.13
C THR A 723 30.58 9.71 -20.99
N LEU A 724 30.53 10.22 -19.75
CA LEU A 724 30.41 9.41 -18.54
C LEU A 724 28.95 9.41 -18.09
N ARG A 725 28.32 8.23 -18.08
CA ARG A 725 26.97 8.01 -17.58
C ARG A 725 27.03 7.41 -16.19
N ILE A 726 26.43 8.06 -15.20
CA ILE A 726 26.28 7.53 -13.84
C ILE A 726 24.86 7.00 -13.68
N SER A 727 24.70 5.86 -13.03
CA SER A 727 23.39 5.29 -12.67
C SER A 727 23.44 4.68 -11.27
N GLY A 728 22.29 4.43 -10.66
CA GLY A 728 22.19 3.85 -9.31
C GLY A 728 21.15 2.74 -9.21
N ASP A 729 21.22 1.96 -8.15
CA ASP A 729 20.19 0.96 -7.81
C ASP A 729 19.01 1.54 -7.03
N ARG A 730 19.13 2.80 -6.58
CA ARG A 730 18.15 3.57 -5.79
C ARG A 730 18.51 5.05 -5.79
N ALA A 731 17.65 5.85 -5.17
CA ALA A 731 17.91 7.25 -4.89
C ALA A 731 19.19 7.44 -4.05
N THR A 732 20.16 8.21 -4.53
CA THR A 732 21.36 8.59 -3.77
C THR A 732 22.00 9.85 -4.35
N ASP A 733 22.47 10.70 -3.45
CA ASP A 733 23.41 11.76 -3.79
C ASP A 733 24.82 11.17 -3.98
N TYR A 734 25.63 11.84 -4.79
CA TYR A 734 27.01 11.47 -5.02
C TYR A 734 27.91 12.67 -5.29
N GLN A 735 29.21 12.47 -5.05
CA GLN A 735 30.28 13.38 -5.43
C GLN A 735 31.10 12.79 -6.58
N LEU A 736 31.25 13.55 -7.67
CA LEU A 736 32.11 13.26 -8.81
C LEU A 736 33.26 14.27 -8.87
N GLN A 737 34.50 13.80 -8.71
CA GLN A 737 35.71 14.59 -8.96
C GLN A 737 36.36 14.16 -10.27
N LEU A 738 36.82 15.12 -11.07
CA LEU A 738 37.48 14.88 -12.36
C LEU A 738 38.85 15.56 -12.40
N ALA A 739 39.87 14.87 -12.89
CA ALA A 739 41.21 15.41 -13.10
C ALA A 739 41.77 15.00 -14.46
N LEU A 740 42.39 15.96 -15.16
CA LEU A 740 43.03 15.75 -16.45
C LEU A 740 44.55 15.77 -16.30
N ASN A 741 45.23 14.79 -16.90
CA ASN A 741 46.70 14.65 -16.92
C ASN A 741 47.38 14.70 -15.55
N SER A 742 46.63 14.42 -14.48
CA SER A 742 47.06 14.48 -13.09
C SER A 742 46.32 13.42 -12.28
N GLU A 743 46.89 13.00 -11.15
CA GLU A 743 46.22 12.14 -10.18
C GLU A 743 45.47 13.00 -9.15
N ILE A 744 44.37 12.48 -8.60
CA ILE A 744 43.62 13.11 -7.51
C ILE A 744 44.22 12.61 -6.18
N GLU A 745 44.67 13.51 -5.30
CA GLU A 745 45.13 13.17 -3.95
C GLU A 745 43.94 12.94 -3.00
N PHE A 746 43.94 11.81 -2.28
CA PHE A 746 42.84 11.39 -1.39
C PHE A 746 43.10 11.77 0.08
N PRO A 747 42.18 12.44 0.78
CA PRO A 747 42.19 12.51 2.23
C PRO A 747 41.35 11.36 2.82
N GLY A 748 41.99 10.41 3.51
CA GLY A 748 41.31 9.55 4.48
C GLY A 748 41.01 8.10 4.10
N THR A 749 41.53 7.56 2.99
CA THR A 749 41.48 6.11 2.73
C THR A 749 42.84 5.47 3.00
N THR A 750 42.86 4.45 3.86
CA THR A 750 44.00 3.52 3.96
C THR A 750 44.31 2.95 2.58
N ASP A 751 45.58 3.04 2.18
CA ASP A 751 46.10 2.80 0.84
C ASP A 751 45.47 1.60 0.12
N GLN A 752 44.68 1.86 -0.92
CA GLN A 752 44.37 0.86 -1.93
C GLN A 752 45.53 0.78 -2.92
N HIS A 753 46.32 -0.28 -2.86
CA HIS A 753 47.36 -0.57 -3.84
C HIS A 753 46.86 -1.54 -4.91
N SER A 754 47.13 -1.23 -6.18
CA SER A 754 46.74 -2.01 -7.36
C SER A 754 47.73 -3.16 -7.61
N LEU A 755 47.24 -4.40 -7.78
CA LEU A 755 48.01 -5.51 -8.34
C LEU A 755 47.94 -5.45 -9.88
N VAL A 756 49.08 -5.32 -10.55
CA VAL A 756 49.17 -5.43 -12.02
C VAL A 756 49.67 -6.82 -12.38
N ILE A 757 48.83 -7.63 -13.04
CA ILE A 757 49.23 -8.93 -13.61
C ILE A 757 49.58 -8.70 -15.09
N ASP A 758 50.86 -8.71 -15.43
CA ASP A 758 51.31 -8.79 -16.82
C ASP A 758 51.33 -10.27 -17.26
N ALA A 759 50.24 -10.73 -17.87
CA ALA A 759 50.20 -12.02 -18.55
C ALA A 759 50.42 -11.82 -20.07
N ALA A 760 51.60 -12.22 -20.55
CA ALA A 760 51.86 -12.35 -21.98
C ALA A 760 51.55 -13.80 -22.40
N PHE A 761 50.50 -13.99 -23.21
CA PHE A 761 50.28 -15.24 -23.92
C PHE A 761 51.12 -15.23 -25.21
N ALA A 762 51.77 -16.35 -25.51
CA ALA A 762 52.75 -16.48 -26.58
C ALA A 762 52.15 -16.58 -28.00
N ASP A 763 50.90 -16.16 -28.22
CA ASP A 763 50.18 -16.31 -29.48
C ASP A 763 49.85 -14.99 -30.20
N GLY A 764 50.34 -13.85 -29.70
CA GLY A 764 50.37 -12.59 -30.48
C GLY A 764 49.01 -11.93 -30.72
N LEU A 765 47.95 -12.34 -30.02
CA LEU A 765 46.67 -11.64 -30.01
C LEU A 765 46.49 -10.89 -28.69
N SER A 766 46.69 -9.57 -28.74
CA SER A 766 46.65 -8.69 -27.58
C SER A 766 45.22 -8.49 -27.07
N ASN A 767 44.80 -9.29 -26.09
CA ASN A 767 43.67 -8.94 -25.22
C ASN A 767 44.19 -8.80 -23.79
N LYS A 768 44.53 -7.56 -23.41
CA LYS A 768 44.79 -7.20 -22.01
C LYS A 768 43.47 -7.31 -21.24
N ARG A 769 43.38 -8.21 -20.28
CA ARG A 769 42.28 -8.22 -19.30
C ARG A 769 42.84 -7.91 -17.92
N THR A 770 42.36 -6.83 -17.34
CA THR A 770 42.62 -6.45 -15.95
C THR A 770 41.65 -7.23 -15.05
N VAL A 771 42.17 -7.95 -14.06
CA VAL A 771 41.36 -8.53 -12.98
C VAL A 771 41.78 -7.85 -11.69
N VAL A 772 40.85 -7.16 -11.03
CA VAL A 772 41.07 -6.51 -9.72
C VAL A 772 40.46 -7.41 -8.65
N GLY A 773 41.24 -7.79 -7.65
CA GLY A 773 40.77 -8.49 -6.46
C GLY A 773 41.28 -7.82 -5.18
N SER A 774 40.41 -7.65 -4.19
CA SER A 774 40.71 -7.01 -2.90
C SER A 774 41.23 -8.03 -1.87
N ALA A 775 42.31 -7.71 -1.16
CA ALA A 775 42.70 -8.41 0.07
C ALA A 775 43.26 -7.42 1.11
N ASN A 776 42.89 -7.61 2.39
CA ASN A 776 43.28 -6.75 3.51
C ASN A 776 44.61 -7.21 4.16
N GLY A 777 45.62 -6.34 4.22
CA GLY A 777 46.82 -6.52 5.07
C GLY A 777 48.12 -5.91 4.48
N PRO A 778 49.09 -5.47 5.32
CA PRO A 778 50.28 -4.74 4.87
C PRO A 778 51.37 -5.67 4.32
N PHE A 779 51.95 -5.32 3.16
CA PHE A 779 53.20 -5.90 2.65
C PHE A 779 54.23 -4.79 2.41
N ASP A 780 55.39 -4.87 3.07
CA ASP A 780 56.56 -4.05 2.75
C ASP A 780 57.32 -4.65 1.56
N ALA A 781 57.55 -3.84 0.52
CA ALA A 781 58.37 -4.08 -0.67
C ALA A 781 57.96 -5.30 -1.54
N ALA A 782 57.63 -5.04 -2.81
CA ALA A 782 57.23 -6.01 -3.84
C ALA A 782 58.00 -7.35 -3.78
N GLU A 783 57.42 -8.32 -3.07
CA GLU A 783 57.92 -9.69 -2.99
C GLU A 783 57.29 -10.49 -4.14
N THR A 784 58.11 -11.09 -4.99
CA THR A 784 57.61 -11.94 -6.07
C THR A 784 57.11 -13.25 -5.47
N LEU A 785 55.80 -13.37 -5.22
CA LEU A 785 55.20 -14.57 -4.61
C LEU A 785 55.24 -15.80 -5.55
N VAL A 786 55.17 -15.59 -6.86
CA VAL A 786 55.33 -16.63 -7.89
C VAL A 786 56.16 -16.05 -9.03
N SER A 787 57.35 -16.58 -9.25
CA SER A 787 58.25 -16.12 -10.31
C SER A 787 57.76 -16.52 -11.71
N SER A 788 58.00 -15.66 -12.70
CA SER A 788 57.83 -16.03 -14.11
C SER A 788 58.60 -17.31 -14.44
N GLY A 789 57.94 -18.27 -15.10
CA GLY A 789 58.49 -19.60 -15.39
C GLY A 789 58.32 -20.64 -14.28
N ALA A 790 57.62 -20.34 -13.18
CA ALA A 790 57.26 -21.32 -12.17
C ALA A 790 56.45 -22.49 -12.76
N ALA A 791 56.72 -23.71 -12.29
CA ALA A 791 56.04 -24.91 -12.77
C ALA A 791 54.63 -25.00 -12.17
N TRP A 792 53.62 -25.05 -13.03
CA TRP A 792 52.22 -25.21 -12.64
C TRP A 792 51.78 -26.65 -12.83
N LYS A 793 50.97 -27.16 -11.89
CA LYS A 793 50.18 -28.37 -12.14
C LYS A 793 48.98 -27.99 -12.99
N TYR A 794 48.68 -28.80 -14.00
CA TYR A 794 47.48 -28.63 -14.83
C TYR A 794 46.77 -29.97 -14.99
N SER A 795 45.46 -29.91 -15.22
CA SER A 795 44.65 -31.06 -15.63
C SER A 795 44.08 -30.75 -17.01
N ASP A 796 44.34 -31.60 -17.98
CA ASP A 796 43.84 -31.51 -19.35
C ASP A 796 42.72 -32.51 -19.66
N ALA A 797 42.22 -33.22 -18.63
CA ALA A 797 41.23 -34.28 -18.76
C ALA A 797 39.80 -33.79 -19.11
N GLY A 798 39.59 -32.48 -19.27
CA GLY A 798 38.30 -31.88 -19.65
C GLY A 798 37.15 -32.11 -18.67
N THR A 799 37.43 -32.63 -17.48
CA THR A 799 36.43 -33.01 -16.49
C THR A 799 36.11 -31.82 -15.57
N ASN A 800 34.83 -31.57 -15.29
CA ASN A 800 34.44 -30.50 -14.37
C ASN A 800 34.81 -30.89 -12.92
N LEU A 801 35.76 -30.17 -12.32
CA LEU A 801 36.27 -30.43 -10.96
C LEU A 801 35.48 -29.68 -9.86
N GLY A 802 34.37 -29.02 -10.20
CA GLY A 802 33.60 -28.20 -9.27
C GLY A 802 34.39 -27.00 -8.75
N THR A 803 34.07 -26.52 -7.53
CA THR A 803 34.76 -25.38 -6.89
C THR A 803 35.87 -25.81 -5.92
N GLY A 804 35.95 -27.10 -5.58
CA GLY A 804 36.87 -27.63 -4.57
C GLY A 804 38.36 -27.49 -4.91
N TRP A 805 38.70 -27.42 -6.21
CA TRP A 805 40.08 -27.23 -6.67
C TRP A 805 40.70 -25.89 -6.28
N ARG A 806 39.88 -24.93 -5.85
CA ARG A 806 40.32 -23.60 -5.40
C ARG A 806 40.78 -23.61 -3.94
N SER A 807 40.56 -24.70 -3.20
CA SER A 807 41.03 -24.81 -1.82
C SER A 807 42.54 -24.98 -1.78
N THR A 808 43.18 -24.45 -0.74
CA THR A 808 44.65 -24.47 -0.56
C THR A 808 45.25 -25.88 -0.44
N ASN A 809 44.43 -26.93 -0.37
CA ASN A 809 44.84 -28.33 -0.15
C ASN A 809 44.38 -29.29 -1.26
N TYR A 810 44.00 -28.79 -2.45
CA TYR A 810 43.60 -29.64 -3.57
C TYR A 810 44.78 -30.22 -4.36
#